data_AF-W0BB99-F1
#
_entry.id   AF-W0BB99-F1
#
_cell.length_a   1.000
_cell.length_b   1.000
_cell.length_c   1.000
_cell.angle_alpha   90.00
_cell.angle_beta   90.00
_cell.angle_gamma   90.00
#
_symmetry.space_group_name_H-M   'P 1'
#
loop_
_entity.id
_entity.type
_entity.pdbx_description
1 polymer ?
#
loop_
_entity_poly.entity_id
_entity_poly.type
_entity_poly.pdbx_seq_one_letter_code
_entity_poly.pdbx_strand_id
1 'polypeptide(L)'
;MFSHTILGKMAEMFSASAPHGLCYGGVGMWMNAMFARDLSSFEARLITLSTYFHSPTALIEGITAVRTKVKNGMPITEKEYQLLEIEAFFQMQKMLLTSHSDISLVGEVAISQMDMAAKLKLFSDFSGERNPAVTRIHGVTRAFAPATLNDYLIRLTPILEKAQESGKPYPLMLNANGHGVGFHYDQAHKTWTLFDLNLLSADNPTGQLSGLSVDELTNKLFEVADFYKSQGFLIAGIQVIGEENIELSKALVELDATIPVQSLHFLIKDGEGKSLLECARINADNIPPPNEFEDERIERLILAIQVNDADVVVSQLSRFTAEEQWALINNPFFEYLLYQNATLTCLQYFLPEDLDDELGQEQLLKALEKAVNADRDDLVYEIVSKLNEHAVGRLEFLLALNAAMSAKGNSALILLQKLEQEFYSYRAETWLTLLKNAFYNGALHNVQAMAKEPERLFFKDGAGFNALHLAIRHGNEEMVEWVLSQMAIRPKELVTKAFERTAYGLNAFDYARLYGEESLQKKILASVTSAFQTLTPTERANIPDFESQIIFPPNGIQRIWSNLINKLSQWFWSCVHYIADGFNRIKNAMVSIMKCASLPEEELMPGSTTAKISLTLAQGDRQTATTALKTSGFVQQELGVPIPHSEVLFKAMTFETKTQESESPHHDSRPGF
;
A
#
# COMPACT_ATOMS: atom_id res chain seq x y z
N MET A 1 -20.62 9.84 0.25
CA MET A 1 -19.22 10.12 0.63
C MET A 1 -18.63 10.99 -0.48
N PHE A 2 -18.60 12.31 -0.31
CA PHE A 2 -18.33 13.29 -1.38
C PHE A 2 -17.14 14.23 -1.08
N SER A 3 -16.55 14.15 0.11
CA SER A 3 -15.78 15.23 0.72
C SER A 3 -14.38 15.44 0.13
N HIS A 4 -13.53 14.42 0.14
CA HIS A 4 -12.10 14.61 -0.13
C HIS A 4 -11.82 15.07 -1.57
N THR A 5 -12.42 14.42 -2.56
CA THR A 5 -12.21 14.78 -3.98
C THR A 5 -12.75 16.16 -4.31
N ILE A 6 -13.88 16.57 -3.70
CA ILE A 6 -14.46 17.90 -3.94
C ILE A 6 -13.60 18.98 -3.26
N LEU A 7 -13.16 18.75 -2.03
CA LEU A 7 -12.23 19.63 -1.32
C LEU A 7 -10.89 19.74 -2.06
N GLY A 8 -10.39 18.63 -2.62
CA GLY A 8 -9.23 18.60 -3.52
C GLY A 8 -9.38 19.57 -4.69
N LYS A 9 -10.49 19.47 -5.42
CA LYS A 9 -10.79 20.39 -6.53
C LYS A 9 -10.93 21.84 -6.06
N MET A 10 -11.56 22.08 -4.91
CA MET A 10 -11.65 23.43 -4.34
C MET A 10 -10.25 23.98 -4.03
N ALA A 11 -9.39 23.20 -3.37
CA ALA A 11 -8.03 23.61 -3.03
C ALA A 11 -7.18 23.90 -4.29
N GLU A 12 -7.30 23.07 -5.33
CA GLU A 12 -6.64 23.26 -6.63
C GLU A 12 -6.99 24.61 -7.25
N MET A 13 -8.25 25.04 -7.12
CA MET A 13 -8.72 26.34 -7.64
C MET A 13 -8.06 27.55 -6.96
N PHE A 14 -7.56 27.41 -5.73
CA PHE A 14 -6.93 28.50 -4.98
C PHE A 14 -5.40 28.48 -4.96
N SER A 15 -4.78 27.30 -5.09
CA SER A 15 -3.38 27.13 -4.67
C SER A 15 -2.48 26.40 -5.67
N ALA A 16 -3.01 25.96 -6.82
CA ALA A 16 -2.30 25.27 -7.92
C ALA A 16 -1.48 24.03 -7.51
N SER A 17 -1.56 23.57 -6.26
CA SER A 17 -0.85 22.40 -5.74
C SER A 17 -1.73 21.17 -5.71
N ALA A 18 -1.09 20.01 -5.85
CA ALA A 18 -1.74 18.71 -5.82
C ALA A 18 -2.56 18.52 -4.52
N PRO A 19 -3.68 17.79 -4.56
CA PRO A 19 -4.59 17.61 -3.43
C PRO A 19 -4.01 16.73 -2.29
N HIS A 20 -2.78 16.25 -2.44
CA HIS A 20 -2.12 15.43 -1.44
C HIS A 20 -1.85 16.23 -0.15
N GLY A 21 -2.17 15.62 1.00
CA GLY A 21 -1.94 16.22 2.31
C GLY A 21 -3.05 17.12 2.84
N LEU A 22 -4.16 17.33 2.11
CA LEU A 22 -5.27 18.18 2.57
C LEU A 22 -5.82 17.77 3.95
N CYS A 23 -5.92 16.46 4.22
CA CYS A 23 -6.34 15.99 5.54
C CYS A 23 -5.39 16.45 6.65
N TYR A 24 -4.08 16.31 6.42
CA TYR A 24 -3.05 16.75 7.36
C TYR A 24 -3.06 18.26 7.56
N GLY A 25 -3.17 19.04 6.47
CA GLY A 25 -3.33 20.50 6.55
C GLY A 25 -4.59 20.91 7.31
N GLY A 26 -5.72 20.25 7.04
CA GLY A 26 -6.98 20.46 7.74
C GLY A 26 -6.89 20.20 9.23
N VAL A 27 -6.25 19.08 9.63
CA VAL A 27 -6.02 18.74 11.04
C VAL A 27 -5.10 19.77 11.71
N GLY A 28 -4.03 20.20 11.04
CA GLY A 28 -3.16 21.26 11.56
C GLY A 28 -3.90 22.59 11.77
N MET A 29 -4.81 22.95 10.86
CA MET A 29 -5.67 24.14 11.02
C MET A 29 -6.65 24.01 12.17
N TRP A 30 -7.23 22.82 12.36
CA TRP A 30 -8.12 22.53 13.49
C TRP A 30 -7.38 22.66 14.83
N MET A 31 -6.17 22.10 14.93
CA MET A 31 -5.33 22.23 16.12
C MET A 31 -4.94 23.68 16.40
N ASN A 32 -4.55 24.44 15.37
CA ASN A 32 -4.26 25.86 15.51
C ASN A 32 -5.46 26.63 16.07
N ALA A 33 -6.67 26.33 15.60
CA ALA A 33 -7.89 26.92 16.11
C ALA A 33 -8.15 26.56 17.59
N MET A 34 -7.83 25.33 18.00
CA MET A 34 -7.90 24.95 19.43
C MET A 34 -6.93 25.76 20.30
N PHE A 35 -5.67 25.90 19.88
CA PHE A 35 -4.68 26.68 20.64
C PHE A 35 -5.03 28.18 20.67
N ALA A 36 -5.60 28.71 19.58
CA ALA A 36 -6.09 30.08 19.51
C ALA A 36 -7.42 30.30 20.24
N ARG A 37 -8.06 29.24 20.76
CA ARG A 37 -9.42 29.26 21.33
C ARG A 37 -10.46 29.85 20.35
N ASP A 38 -10.27 29.57 19.07
CA ASP A 38 -11.05 30.10 17.94
C ASP A 38 -11.64 28.97 17.06
N LEU A 39 -12.08 27.88 17.70
CA LEU A 39 -12.74 26.77 17.01
C LEU A 39 -13.99 27.23 16.24
N SER A 40 -14.74 28.20 16.77
CA SER A 40 -15.96 28.70 16.12
C SER A 40 -15.69 29.33 14.76
N SER A 41 -14.61 30.11 14.60
CA SER A 41 -14.26 30.67 13.29
C SER A 41 -13.77 29.59 12.31
N PHE A 42 -13.03 28.60 12.81
CA PHE A 42 -12.66 27.43 12.01
C PHE A 42 -13.89 26.66 11.51
N GLU A 43 -14.85 26.37 12.39
CA GLU A 43 -16.09 25.69 12.03
C GLU A 43 -16.94 26.51 11.05
N ALA A 44 -17.01 27.83 11.21
CA ALA A 44 -17.72 28.71 10.29
C ALA A 44 -17.14 28.64 8.86
N ARG A 45 -15.81 28.52 8.71
CA ARG A 45 -15.15 28.32 7.41
C ARG A 45 -15.53 26.97 6.79
N LEU A 46 -15.55 25.89 7.58
CA LEU A 46 -15.96 24.56 7.10
C LEU A 46 -17.43 24.51 6.70
N ILE A 47 -18.31 25.13 7.51
CA ILE A 47 -19.74 25.26 7.19
C ILE A 47 -19.90 26.03 5.89
N THR A 48 -19.19 27.15 5.72
CA THR A 48 -19.21 27.93 4.48
C THR A 48 -18.79 27.07 3.29
N LEU A 49 -17.67 26.35 3.38
CA LEU A 49 -17.21 25.42 2.33
C LEU A 49 -18.27 24.38 1.97
N SER A 50 -18.94 23.80 2.97
CA SER A 50 -19.96 22.77 2.77
C SER A 50 -21.12 23.24 1.89
N THR A 51 -21.49 24.53 1.94
CA THR A 51 -22.56 25.11 1.10
C THR A 51 -22.20 25.16 -0.39
N TYR A 52 -20.92 25.06 -0.74
CA TYR A 52 -20.43 25.09 -2.12
C TYR A 52 -20.07 23.71 -2.68
N PHE A 53 -20.31 22.63 -1.95
CA PHE A 53 -19.94 21.26 -2.38
C PHE A 53 -20.57 20.87 -3.73
N HIS A 54 -21.79 21.32 -4.01
CA HIS A 54 -22.46 21.04 -5.28
C HIS A 54 -22.03 21.97 -6.42
N SER A 55 -21.35 23.08 -6.12
CA SER A 55 -20.88 24.05 -7.12
C SER A 55 -19.59 24.75 -6.67
N PRO A 56 -18.42 24.08 -6.76
CA PRO A 56 -17.13 24.69 -6.40
C PRO A 56 -16.81 25.96 -7.20
N THR A 57 -17.30 26.09 -8.43
CA THR A 57 -17.12 27.31 -9.25
C THR A 57 -17.84 28.52 -8.65
N ALA A 58 -19.01 28.32 -8.04
CA ALA A 58 -19.76 29.39 -7.38
C ALA A 58 -19.02 29.95 -6.16
N LEU A 59 -18.12 29.18 -5.53
CA LEU A 59 -17.27 29.66 -4.44
C LEU A 59 -16.29 30.72 -4.96
N ILE A 60 -15.63 30.46 -6.09
CA ILE A 60 -14.69 31.41 -6.72
C ILE A 60 -15.40 32.68 -7.20
N GLU A 61 -16.57 32.51 -7.82
CA GLU A 61 -17.41 33.65 -8.23
C GLU A 61 -17.83 34.50 -7.03
N GLY A 62 -18.26 33.84 -5.94
CA GLY A 62 -18.61 34.49 -4.68
C GLY A 62 -17.45 35.30 -4.10
N ILE A 63 -16.28 34.69 -3.96
CA ILE A 63 -15.06 35.36 -3.46
C ILE A 63 -14.67 36.54 -4.36
N THR A 64 -14.74 36.38 -5.68
CA THR A 64 -14.42 37.44 -6.65
C THR A 64 -15.39 38.61 -6.54
N ALA A 65 -16.68 38.33 -6.37
CA ALA A 65 -17.69 39.35 -6.15
C ALA A 65 -17.43 40.14 -4.85
N VAL A 66 -17.14 39.44 -3.74
CA VAL A 66 -16.83 40.11 -2.47
C VAL A 66 -15.56 40.95 -2.58
N ARG A 67 -14.49 40.44 -3.21
CA ARG A 67 -13.25 41.22 -3.46
C ARG A 67 -13.54 42.49 -4.26
N THR A 68 -14.44 42.41 -5.24
CA THR A 68 -14.85 43.58 -6.02
C THR A 68 -15.59 44.59 -5.15
N LYS A 69 -16.45 44.13 -4.23
CA LYS A 69 -17.11 45.03 -3.25
C LYS A 69 -16.09 45.75 -2.37
N VAL A 70 -15.13 45.02 -1.81
CA VAL A 70 -14.07 45.59 -0.97
C VAL A 70 -13.23 46.62 -1.74
N LYS A 71 -12.82 46.31 -2.98
CA LYS A 71 -12.08 47.25 -3.85
C LYS A 71 -12.84 48.54 -4.13
N ASN A 72 -14.16 48.47 -4.19
CA ASN A 72 -15.04 49.62 -4.42
C ASN A 72 -15.43 50.35 -3.12
N GLY A 73 -14.87 49.98 -1.97
CA GLY A 73 -15.19 50.59 -0.67
C GLY A 73 -16.62 50.33 -0.20
N MET A 74 -17.28 49.29 -0.71
CA MET A 74 -18.63 48.93 -0.29
C MET A 74 -18.60 48.10 0.99
N PRO A 75 -19.55 48.27 1.91
CA PRO A 75 -19.65 47.43 3.10
C PRO A 75 -19.92 45.98 2.70
N ILE A 76 -19.32 45.04 3.43
CA ILE A 76 -19.53 43.60 3.27
C ILE A 76 -20.20 43.04 4.52
N THR A 77 -21.01 42.01 4.33
CA THR A 77 -21.67 41.26 5.41
C THR A 77 -20.72 40.26 6.06
N GLU A 78 -21.08 39.73 7.23
CA GLU A 78 -20.30 38.68 7.92
C GLU A 78 -20.09 37.44 7.05
N LYS A 79 -21.14 36.99 6.34
CA LYS A 79 -21.04 35.84 5.41
C LYS A 79 -20.08 36.12 4.25
N GLU A 80 -20.05 37.36 3.78
CA GLU A 80 -19.12 37.76 2.72
C GLU A 80 -17.69 37.86 3.25
N TYR A 81 -17.50 38.30 4.49
CA TYR A 81 -16.20 38.27 5.16
C TYR A 81 -15.67 36.83 5.28
N GLN A 82 -16.50 35.88 5.71
CA GLN A 82 -16.13 34.46 5.80
C GLN A 82 -15.68 33.87 4.45
N LEU A 83 -16.27 34.31 3.33
CA LEU A 83 -15.83 33.88 2.00
C LEU A 83 -14.38 34.31 1.72
N LEU A 84 -13.98 35.50 2.14
CA LEU A 84 -12.61 36.00 1.94
C LEU A 84 -11.56 35.19 2.72
N GLU A 85 -11.96 34.54 3.82
CA GLU A 85 -11.07 33.71 4.63
C GLU A 85 -10.79 32.34 4.02
N ILE A 86 -11.62 31.85 3.09
CA ILE A 86 -11.48 30.51 2.52
C ILE A 86 -10.17 30.34 1.73
N GLU A 87 -9.76 31.37 0.99
CA GLU A 87 -8.48 31.32 0.27
C GLU A 87 -7.30 31.27 1.24
N ALA A 88 -7.33 32.10 2.29
CA ALA A 88 -6.31 32.10 3.33
C ALA A 88 -6.26 30.75 4.07
N PHE A 89 -7.42 30.12 4.29
CA PHE A 89 -7.53 28.79 4.86
C PHE A 89 -6.78 27.73 4.04
N PHE A 90 -6.98 27.66 2.71
CA PHE A 90 -6.24 26.73 1.86
C PHE A 90 -4.75 27.08 1.71
N GLN A 91 -4.41 28.37 1.67
CA GLN A 91 -3.01 28.80 1.66
C GLN A 91 -2.27 28.39 2.92
N MET A 92 -2.91 28.49 4.09
CA MET A 92 -2.32 28.07 5.35
C MET A 92 -2.13 26.56 5.41
N GLN A 93 -3.10 25.77 4.93
CA GLN A 93 -2.91 24.32 4.79
C GLN A 93 -1.68 24.01 3.93
N LYS A 94 -1.53 24.69 2.78
CA LYS A 94 -0.36 24.51 1.92
C LYS A 94 0.94 24.85 2.65
N MET A 95 0.99 25.97 3.37
CA MET A 95 2.18 26.35 4.14
C MET A 95 2.57 25.29 5.18
N LEU A 96 1.58 24.67 5.83
CA LEU A 96 1.81 23.56 6.77
C LEU A 96 2.40 22.33 6.05
N LEU A 97 2.02 22.07 4.80
CA LEU A 97 2.44 20.90 4.01
C LEU A 97 3.79 21.06 3.29
N THR A 98 4.07 22.23 2.70
CA THR A 98 5.26 22.44 1.83
C THR A 98 6.58 22.55 2.60
N SER A 99 6.51 22.57 3.92
CA SER A 99 7.61 22.97 4.78
C SER A 99 8.71 21.92 4.99
N HIS A 100 8.54 20.73 4.41
CA HIS A 100 9.54 19.66 4.45
C HIS A 100 10.24 19.39 3.11
N SER A 101 9.75 19.92 1.98
CA SER A 101 10.29 19.55 0.65
C SER A 101 10.61 20.70 -0.31
N ASP A 102 9.98 21.88 -0.19
CA ASP A 102 10.18 22.99 -1.14
C ASP A 102 10.99 24.15 -0.53
N ILE A 103 12.31 23.93 -0.43
CA ILE A 103 13.30 24.95 0.00
C ILE A 103 13.49 26.05 -1.06
N SER A 104 12.92 25.94 -2.26
CA SER A 104 13.16 26.88 -3.36
C SER A 104 12.31 28.15 -3.34
N LEU A 105 11.25 28.24 -2.54
CA LEU A 105 10.30 29.36 -2.56
C LEU A 105 10.68 30.53 -1.63
N VAL A 106 11.75 30.43 -0.85
CA VAL A 106 12.31 31.53 -0.06
C VAL A 106 13.84 31.42 -0.10
N GLY A 107 14.52 32.39 -0.71
CA GLY A 107 15.95 32.31 -1.06
C GLY A 107 16.90 31.82 0.05
N GLU A 108 17.80 30.92 -0.37
CA GLU A 108 19.15 30.56 0.15
C GLU A 108 19.43 30.51 1.67
N VAL A 109 18.44 30.35 2.54
CA VAL A 109 18.70 29.99 3.94
C VAL A 109 17.81 28.82 4.31
N ALA A 110 18.44 27.68 4.60
CA ALA A 110 17.76 26.49 5.10
C ALA A 110 16.97 26.85 6.37
N ILE A 111 15.65 26.64 6.33
CA ILE A 111 14.74 26.92 7.45
C ILE A 111 14.46 25.56 8.09
N SER A 112 14.99 25.35 9.30
CA SER A 112 14.69 24.18 10.11
C SER A 112 13.25 24.21 10.66
N GLN A 113 12.74 23.10 11.19
CA GLN A 113 11.46 23.09 11.92
C GLN A 113 11.43 24.09 13.10
N MET A 114 12.59 24.40 13.68
CA MET A 114 12.76 25.50 14.65
C MET A 114 12.57 26.89 14.02
N ASP A 115 12.98 27.09 12.77
CA ASP A 115 12.82 28.37 12.07
C ASP A 115 11.38 28.60 11.57
N MET A 116 10.62 27.51 11.36
CA MET A 116 9.17 27.59 11.17
C MET A 116 8.45 28.04 12.44
N ALA A 117 8.81 27.54 13.63
CA ALA A 117 8.29 28.08 14.88
C ALA A 117 8.67 29.56 15.05
N ALA A 118 9.85 29.96 14.56
CA ALA A 118 10.30 31.35 14.52
C ALA A 118 9.66 32.20 13.40
N LYS A 119 9.02 31.61 12.38
CA LYS A 119 8.25 32.30 11.34
C LYS A 119 6.74 32.27 11.59
N LEU A 120 6.22 31.26 12.27
CA LEU A 120 4.92 31.28 12.92
C LEU A 120 4.86 32.37 14.02
N LYS A 121 6.01 32.79 14.57
CA LYS A 121 6.11 34.03 15.37
C LYS A 121 5.64 35.29 14.61
N LEU A 122 5.73 35.38 13.28
CA LEU A 122 5.18 36.52 12.53
C LEU A 122 3.66 36.62 12.63
N PHE A 123 2.97 35.53 13.01
CA PHE A 123 1.53 35.53 13.23
C PHE A 123 1.13 35.70 14.71
N SER A 124 2.07 35.56 15.65
CA SER A 124 1.87 35.98 17.05
C SER A 124 1.83 37.51 17.23
N ASP A 125 2.25 38.27 16.21
CA ASP A 125 2.18 39.74 16.22
C ASP A 125 0.74 40.28 16.03
N PHE A 126 -0.24 39.44 15.65
CA PHE A 126 -1.64 39.86 15.58
C PHE A 126 -2.39 39.84 16.93
N SER A 127 -1.85 39.18 17.96
CA SER A 127 -2.43 39.17 19.32
C SER A 127 -1.56 39.83 20.39
N GLY A 128 -0.30 40.19 20.10
CA GLY A 128 0.60 40.86 21.04
C GLY A 128 1.07 40.01 22.23
N GLU A 129 0.50 38.82 22.41
CA GLU A 129 0.94 37.81 23.38
C GLU A 129 1.72 36.73 22.64
N ARG A 130 3.01 36.58 23.00
CA ARG A 130 3.83 35.46 22.54
C ARG A 130 3.11 34.16 22.92
N ASN A 131 2.49 33.51 21.94
CA ASN A 131 1.99 32.16 22.14
C ASN A 131 3.22 31.30 22.49
N PRO A 132 3.29 30.66 23.67
CA PRO A 132 4.35 29.70 23.99
C PRO A 132 4.49 28.72 22.83
N ALA A 133 5.73 28.37 22.48
CA ALA A 133 6.01 27.57 21.30
C ALA A 133 5.24 26.25 21.37
N VAL A 134 4.15 26.13 20.60
CA VAL A 134 3.44 24.88 20.41
C VAL A 134 4.41 23.93 19.71
N THR A 135 4.65 22.79 20.34
CA THR A 135 5.60 21.80 19.88
C THR A 135 4.99 20.40 19.92
N ARG A 136 5.66 19.46 19.28
CA ARG A 136 5.36 18.04 19.45
C ARG A 136 5.92 17.59 20.80
N ILE A 137 5.03 17.31 21.76
CA ILE A 137 5.41 16.88 23.11
C ILE A 137 5.90 15.43 23.11
N HIS A 138 5.22 14.60 22.32
CA HIS A 138 5.50 13.19 22.16
C HIS A 138 4.92 12.71 20.83
N GLY A 139 5.45 11.63 20.28
CA GLY A 139 4.67 10.85 19.32
C GLY A 139 5.28 9.50 19.09
N VAL A 140 4.43 8.56 18.71
CA VAL A 140 4.75 7.16 18.60
C VAL A 140 4.13 6.59 17.33
N THR A 141 4.90 5.81 16.58
CA THR A 141 4.39 5.02 15.46
C THR A 141 4.30 3.55 15.84
N ARG A 142 3.11 2.96 15.66
CA ARG A 142 2.80 1.57 16.00
C ARG A 142 1.88 0.94 14.96
N ALA A 143 1.86 -0.39 14.95
CA ALA A 143 0.77 -1.17 14.35
C ALA A 143 -0.24 -1.49 15.46
N PHE A 144 -1.41 -0.87 15.40
CA PHE A 144 -2.45 -1.09 16.38
C PHE A 144 -3.47 -2.11 15.89
N ALA A 145 -3.74 -3.14 16.69
CA ALA A 145 -5.01 -3.85 16.62
C ALA A 145 -6.11 -3.02 17.32
N PRO A 146 -7.41 -3.22 17.02
CA PRO A 146 -8.49 -2.46 17.64
C PRO A 146 -8.43 -2.49 19.18
N ALA A 147 -8.22 -3.68 19.76
CA ALA A 147 -8.12 -3.84 21.21
C ALA A 147 -6.91 -3.10 21.82
N THR A 148 -5.77 -3.11 21.12
CA THR A 148 -4.55 -2.43 21.57
C THR A 148 -4.68 -0.91 21.47
N LEU A 149 -5.29 -0.37 20.41
CA LEU A 149 -5.58 1.07 20.32
C LEU A 149 -6.54 1.50 21.42
N ASN A 150 -7.57 0.70 21.67
CA ASN A 150 -8.54 0.95 22.73
C ASN A 150 -7.87 1.03 24.11
N ASP A 151 -7.06 0.03 24.48
CA ASP A 151 -6.30 0.03 25.75
C ASP A 151 -5.35 1.23 25.83
N TYR A 152 -4.65 1.58 24.74
CA TYR A 152 -3.82 2.79 24.68
C TYR A 152 -4.62 4.06 25.01
N LEU A 153 -5.78 4.24 24.37
CA LEU A 153 -6.64 5.41 24.59
C LEU A 153 -7.25 5.44 26.00
N ILE A 154 -7.62 4.28 26.57
CA ILE A 154 -8.08 4.17 27.95
C ILE A 154 -7.01 4.68 28.92
N ARG A 155 -5.76 4.24 28.75
CA ARG A 155 -4.64 4.63 29.61
C ARG A 155 -4.16 6.07 29.38
N LEU A 156 -4.29 6.56 28.16
CA LEU A 156 -3.97 7.94 27.80
C LEU A 156 -4.96 8.94 28.41
N THR A 157 -6.24 8.57 28.54
CA THR A 157 -7.31 9.44 29.07
C THR A 157 -6.95 10.10 30.42
N PRO A 158 -6.58 9.37 31.49
CA PRO A 158 -6.24 9.99 32.78
C PRO A 158 -4.96 10.84 32.73
N ILE A 159 -4.02 10.53 31.82
CA ILE A 159 -2.79 11.32 31.62
C ILE A 159 -3.17 12.70 31.05
N LEU A 160 -4.04 12.74 30.04
CA LEU A 160 -4.54 13.98 29.45
C LEU A 160 -5.43 14.75 30.43
N GLU A 161 -6.34 14.08 31.16
CA GLU A 161 -7.20 14.71 32.17
C GLU A 161 -6.38 15.49 33.20
N LYS A 162 -5.28 14.88 33.71
CA LYS A 162 -4.36 15.54 34.64
C LYS A 162 -3.62 16.72 33.98
N ALA A 163 -3.12 16.55 32.76
CA ALA A 163 -2.39 17.62 32.07
C ALA A 163 -3.28 18.84 31.76
N GLN A 164 -4.56 18.59 31.46
CA GLN A 164 -5.56 19.60 31.12
C GLN A 164 -6.10 20.38 32.34
N GLU A 165 -5.76 20.01 33.58
CA GLU A 165 -6.11 20.78 34.79
C GLU A 165 -5.66 22.26 34.72
N SER A 166 -4.65 22.55 33.88
CA SER A 166 -4.17 23.91 33.58
C SER A 166 -5.09 24.73 32.64
N GLY A 167 -6.14 24.12 32.08
CA GLY A 167 -7.05 24.72 31.09
C GLY A 167 -6.46 24.82 29.68
N LYS A 168 -5.37 24.10 29.39
CA LYS A 168 -4.70 24.07 28.08
C LYS A 168 -5.13 22.84 27.28
N PRO A 169 -5.43 22.95 25.98
CA PRO A 169 -5.75 21.80 25.14
C PRO A 169 -4.48 21.04 24.74
N TYR A 170 -4.60 19.71 24.61
CA TYR A 170 -3.55 18.82 24.09
C TYR A 170 -4.15 17.96 22.96
N PRO A 171 -4.40 18.54 21.77
CA PRO A 171 -4.91 17.78 20.65
C PRO A 171 -3.89 16.73 20.18
N LEU A 172 -4.43 15.66 19.61
CA LEU A 172 -3.68 14.55 19.07
C LEU A 172 -3.89 14.43 17.57
N MET A 173 -2.85 14.03 16.87
CA MET A 173 -2.90 13.71 15.46
C MET A 173 -2.61 12.23 15.28
N LEU A 174 -3.52 11.51 14.62
CA LEU A 174 -3.24 10.19 14.07
C LEU A 174 -2.85 10.37 12.61
N ASN A 175 -1.61 10.02 12.28
CA ASN A 175 -1.09 10.01 10.92
C ASN A 175 -0.97 8.57 10.43
N ALA A 176 -1.91 8.15 9.59
CA ALA A 176 -1.76 6.96 8.76
C ALA A 176 -1.21 7.42 7.41
N ASN A 177 -0.44 6.58 6.73
CA ASN A 177 0.22 6.97 5.49
C ASN A 177 -0.79 7.54 4.47
N GLY A 178 -0.66 8.82 4.12
CA GLY A 178 -1.57 9.51 3.19
C GLY A 178 -2.85 10.08 3.81
N HIS A 179 -3.13 9.86 5.10
CA HIS A 179 -4.32 10.40 5.80
C HIS A 179 -4.04 10.83 7.23
N GLY A 180 -4.42 12.07 7.56
CA GLY A 180 -4.28 12.65 8.89
C GLY A 180 -5.64 12.88 9.53
N VAL A 181 -5.77 12.49 10.80
CA VAL A 181 -6.99 12.65 11.60
C VAL A 181 -6.65 13.33 12.92
N GLY A 182 -7.44 14.31 13.33
CA GLY A 182 -7.28 15.01 14.60
C GLY A 182 -8.24 14.46 15.64
N PHE A 183 -7.84 14.38 16.90
CA PHE A 183 -8.76 14.06 17.99
C PHE A 183 -8.28 14.68 19.30
N HIS A 184 -9.19 14.96 20.22
CA HIS A 184 -8.83 15.47 21.54
C HIS A 184 -9.78 14.96 22.62
N TYR A 185 -9.26 14.92 23.84
CA TYR A 185 -10.08 14.66 25.02
C TYR A 185 -10.72 15.96 25.51
N ASP A 186 -12.04 15.92 25.71
CA ASP A 186 -12.83 16.98 26.32
C ASP A 186 -13.03 16.66 27.81
N GLN A 187 -12.24 17.30 28.65
CA GLN A 187 -12.26 17.11 30.09
C GLN A 187 -13.61 17.50 30.72
N ALA A 188 -14.32 18.50 30.17
CA ALA A 188 -15.57 18.97 30.75
C ALA A 188 -16.68 17.93 30.61
N HIS A 189 -16.72 17.24 29.47
CA HIS A 189 -17.72 16.22 29.16
C HIS A 189 -17.25 14.80 29.41
N LYS A 190 -15.94 14.59 29.67
CA LYS A 190 -15.29 13.28 29.79
C LYS A 190 -15.50 12.40 28.55
N THR A 191 -15.40 13.02 27.38
CA THR A 191 -15.60 12.38 26.08
C THR A 191 -14.50 12.79 25.11
N TRP A 192 -14.45 12.10 23.98
CA TRP A 192 -13.54 12.42 22.89
C TRP A 192 -14.25 13.15 21.76
N THR A 193 -13.52 14.03 21.08
CA THR A 193 -13.93 14.61 19.80
C THR A 193 -12.93 14.17 18.73
N LEU A 194 -13.46 13.68 17.61
CA LEU A 194 -12.73 13.32 16.41
C LEU A 194 -12.97 14.41 15.35
N PHE A 195 -11.92 14.85 14.68
CA PHE A 195 -11.98 15.70 13.50
C PHE A 195 -11.31 14.98 12.31
N ASP A 196 -12.09 14.79 11.25
CA ASP A 196 -11.57 14.30 9.98
C ASP A 196 -12.20 15.11 8.84
N LEU A 197 -11.35 15.71 8.02
CA LEU A 197 -11.76 16.46 6.85
C LEU A 197 -12.60 15.60 5.87
N ASN A 198 -12.38 14.29 5.84
CA ASN A 198 -13.14 13.35 5.04
C ASN A 198 -14.56 13.11 5.56
N LEU A 199 -14.87 13.43 6.81
CA LEU A 199 -16.22 13.36 7.36
C LEU A 199 -17.07 14.58 6.99
N LEU A 200 -16.47 15.61 6.38
CA LEU A 200 -17.16 16.85 6.01
C LEU A 200 -18.28 16.57 4.98
N SER A 201 -19.53 16.83 5.35
CA SER A 201 -20.70 16.56 4.50
C SER A 201 -21.82 17.54 4.79
N ALA A 202 -22.91 17.49 4.02
CA ALA A 202 -24.09 18.32 4.32
C ALA A 202 -24.68 18.01 5.71
N ASP A 203 -24.63 16.74 6.14
CA ASP A 203 -25.13 16.29 7.44
C ASP A 203 -24.10 16.46 8.57
N ASN A 204 -22.81 16.63 8.22
CA ASN A 204 -21.72 16.95 9.15
C ASN A 204 -20.83 18.07 8.58
N PRO A 205 -21.29 19.34 8.64
CA PRO A 205 -20.61 20.45 7.99
C PRO A 205 -19.37 20.96 8.75
N THR A 206 -19.01 20.35 9.87
CA THR A 206 -17.76 20.64 10.61
C THR A 206 -16.73 19.53 10.47
N GLY A 207 -17.12 18.36 9.95
CA GLY A 207 -16.24 17.18 9.91
C GLY A 207 -15.86 16.66 11.30
N GLN A 208 -16.56 17.11 12.35
CA GLN A 208 -16.32 16.69 13.73
C GLN A 208 -17.33 15.66 14.20
N LEU A 209 -16.90 14.75 15.07
CA LEU A 209 -17.75 13.83 15.83
C LEU A 209 -17.38 13.98 17.31
N SER A 210 -18.27 14.56 18.11
CA SER A 210 -18.06 14.82 19.54
C SER A 210 -18.84 13.84 20.41
N GLY A 211 -18.49 13.78 21.71
CA GLY A 211 -19.20 12.95 22.68
C GLY A 211 -18.86 11.46 22.59
N LEU A 212 -17.74 11.11 21.96
CA LEU A 212 -17.35 9.73 21.74
C LEU A 212 -16.77 9.11 23.02
N SER A 213 -17.21 7.91 23.37
CA SER A 213 -16.48 7.02 24.27
C SER A 213 -15.17 6.54 23.65
N VAL A 214 -14.29 5.93 24.44
CA VAL A 214 -13.03 5.36 23.93
C VAL A 214 -13.29 4.24 22.89
N ASP A 215 -14.31 3.41 23.11
CA ASP A 215 -14.73 2.36 22.18
C ASP A 215 -15.21 2.94 20.85
N GLU A 216 -16.07 3.95 20.91
CA GLU A 216 -16.59 4.62 19.72
C GLU A 216 -15.49 5.36 18.95
N LEU A 217 -14.59 6.07 19.67
CA LEU A 217 -13.43 6.71 19.05
C LEU A 217 -12.54 5.67 18.36
N THR A 218 -12.24 4.55 19.02
CA THR A 218 -11.42 3.48 18.43
C THR A 218 -12.06 2.95 17.15
N ASN A 219 -13.34 2.61 17.20
CA ASN A 219 -14.08 2.11 16.05
C ASN A 219 -14.08 3.14 14.90
N LYS A 220 -14.27 4.43 15.22
CA LYS A 220 -14.25 5.50 14.23
C LYS A 220 -12.87 5.74 13.63
N LEU A 221 -11.80 5.70 14.43
CA LEU A 221 -10.42 5.79 13.92
C LEU A 221 -10.11 4.65 12.94
N PHE A 222 -10.57 3.44 13.23
CA PHE A 222 -10.48 2.33 12.28
C PHE A 222 -11.38 2.58 11.06
N GLU A 223 -12.62 3.02 11.20
CA GLU A 223 -13.52 3.29 10.07
C GLU A 223 -12.94 4.34 9.11
N VAL A 224 -12.42 5.45 9.61
CA VAL A 224 -11.84 6.51 8.77
C VAL A 224 -10.50 6.11 8.15
N ALA A 225 -9.79 5.17 8.77
CA ALA A 225 -8.53 4.63 8.27
C ALA A 225 -8.70 3.30 7.50
N ASP A 226 -9.91 2.90 7.09
CA ASP A 226 -10.18 1.58 6.50
C ASP A 226 -9.35 1.29 5.23
N PHE A 227 -9.06 2.32 4.43
CA PHE A 227 -8.17 2.22 3.27
C PHE A 227 -6.72 1.85 3.63
N TYR A 228 -6.31 2.11 4.86
CA TYR A 228 -4.96 1.90 5.36
C TYR A 228 -4.84 0.68 6.26
N LYS A 229 -5.96 -0.03 6.50
CA LYS A 229 -5.93 -1.29 7.22
C LYS A 229 -5.32 -2.36 6.35
N SER A 230 -4.44 -3.12 6.98
CA SER A 230 -3.91 -4.33 6.40
C SER A 230 -3.90 -5.39 7.49
N GLN A 231 -4.45 -6.55 7.16
CA GLN A 231 -4.45 -7.72 8.04
C GLN A 231 -5.11 -7.45 9.42
N GLY A 232 -6.02 -6.48 9.51
CA GLY A 232 -6.71 -6.10 10.76
C GLY A 232 -5.94 -5.12 11.65
N PHE A 233 -4.80 -4.60 11.20
CA PHE A 233 -4.01 -3.60 11.92
C PHE A 233 -4.07 -2.23 11.26
N LEU A 234 -3.95 -1.20 12.08
CA LEU A 234 -3.76 0.20 11.69
C LEU A 234 -2.32 0.60 12.00
N ILE A 235 -1.50 0.78 10.97
CA ILE A 235 -0.16 1.37 11.13
C ILE A 235 -0.32 2.88 11.14
N ALA A 236 -0.09 3.51 12.30
CA ALA A 236 -0.25 4.94 12.44
C ALA A 236 0.70 5.54 13.47
N GLY A 237 1.09 6.79 13.22
CA GLY A 237 1.73 7.67 14.20
C GLY A 237 0.69 8.41 15.01
N ILE A 238 0.76 8.36 16.35
CA ILE A 238 -0.02 9.22 17.24
C ILE A 238 0.90 10.27 17.81
N GLN A 239 0.61 11.54 17.55
CA GLN A 239 1.39 12.68 18.03
C GLN A 239 0.56 13.51 19.01
N VAL A 240 1.14 13.86 20.15
CA VAL A 240 0.54 14.79 21.13
C VAL A 240 1.18 16.15 20.93
N ILE A 241 0.36 17.15 20.62
CA ILE A 241 0.80 18.50 20.29
C ILE A 241 0.32 19.47 21.36
N GLY A 242 1.18 20.39 21.78
CA GLY A 242 0.83 21.40 22.77
C GLY A 242 2.03 22.20 23.25
N GLU A 243 1.84 22.97 24.31
CA GLU A 243 2.94 23.64 24.99
C GLU A 243 3.83 22.63 25.72
N GLU A 244 5.13 22.94 25.84
CA GLU A 244 6.07 22.10 26.59
C GLU A 244 5.54 21.76 27.99
N ASN A 245 5.43 20.46 28.27
CA ASN A 245 5.00 19.94 29.56
C ASN A 245 5.82 18.67 29.86
N ILE A 246 6.82 18.83 30.72
CA ILE A 246 7.79 17.77 31.06
C ILE A 246 7.10 16.57 31.72
N GLU A 247 6.14 16.83 32.61
CA GLU A 247 5.41 15.78 33.32
C GLU A 247 4.53 14.98 32.35
N LEU A 248 3.84 15.66 31.42
CA LEU A 248 3.08 15.00 30.37
C LEU A 248 3.99 14.17 29.45
N SER A 249 5.12 14.74 29.00
CA SER A 249 6.08 14.04 28.15
C SER A 249 6.60 12.76 28.81
N LYS A 250 6.97 12.84 30.10
CA LYS A 250 7.40 11.69 30.89
C LYS A 250 6.30 10.63 31.01
N ALA A 251 5.08 11.03 31.34
CA ALA A 251 3.94 10.11 31.45
C ALA A 251 3.61 9.41 30.11
N LEU A 252 3.77 10.11 28.98
CA LEU A 252 3.56 9.54 27.65
C LEU A 252 4.66 8.53 27.28
N VAL A 253 5.91 8.78 27.65
CA VAL A 253 7.00 7.80 27.49
C VAL A 253 6.76 6.55 28.35
N GLU A 254 6.31 6.74 29.60
CA GLU A 254 5.94 5.62 30.48
C GLU A 254 4.76 4.82 29.92
N LEU A 255 3.75 5.49 29.35
CA LEU A 255 2.62 4.83 28.67
C LEU A 255 3.10 4.01 27.48
N ASP A 256 3.95 4.57 26.62
CA ASP A 256 4.45 3.91 25.42
C ASP A 256 5.24 2.62 25.76
N ALA A 257 6.02 2.65 26.84
CA ALA A 257 6.74 1.47 27.34
C ALA A 257 5.79 0.32 27.74
N THR A 258 4.51 0.59 28.01
CA THR A 258 3.52 -0.46 28.32
C THR A 258 2.92 -1.14 27.10
N ILE A 259 3.15 -0.62 25.89
CA ILE A 259 2.63 -1.17 24.62
C ILE A 259 3.79 -1.39 23.65
N PRO A 260 4.57 -2.47 23.89
CA PRO A 260 5.76 -2.70 23.10
C PRO A 260 5.44 -3.10 21.66
N VAL A 261 6.37 -2.76 20.77
CA VAL A 261 6.32 -3.25 19.39
C VAL A 261 6.63 -4.74 19.39
N GLN A 262 5.81 -5.52 18.71
CA GLN A 262 6.05 -6.95 18.51
C GLN A 262 6.80 -7.16 17.19
N SER A 263 7.56 -8.25 17.08
CA SER A 263 8.31 -8.56 15.85
C SER A 263 7.39 -8.65 14.63
N LEU A 264 6.20 -9.22 14.81
CA LEU A 264 5.15 -9.31 13.79
C LEU A 264 4.74 -7.94 13.25
N HIS A 265 4.77 -6.87 14.07
CA HIS A 265 4.33 -5.54 13.64
C HIS A 265 5.20 -4.96 12.50
N PHE A 266 6.45 -5.40 12.38
CA PHE A 266 7.34 -4.97 11.29
C PHE A 266 7.05 -5.68 9.96
N LEU A 267 6.38 -6.83 10.00
CA LEU A 267 5.97 -7.57 8.81
C LEU A 267 4.65 -7.05 8.24
N ILE A 268 3.90 -6.28 9.03
CA ILE A 268 2.66 -5.66 8.61
C ILE A 268 3.02 -4.48 7.70
N LYS A 269 2.39 -4.45 6.54
CA LYS A 269 2.44 -3.32 5.59
C LYS A 269 1.08 -2.64 5.59
N ASP A 270 1.03 -1.32 5.50
CA ASP A 270 -0.23 -0.57 5.39
C ASP A 270 -0.94 -0.80 4.03
N GLY A 271 -2.05 -0.11 3.80
CA GLY A 271 -2.79 -0.18 2.54
C GLY A 271 -2.01 0.27 1.29
N GLU A 272 -0.91 1.01 1.47
CA GLU A 272 0.00 1.43 0.39
C GLU A 272 1.25 0.54 0.29
N GLY A 273 1.35 -0.50 1.12
CA GLY A 273 2.48 -1.42 1.13
C GLY A 273 3.69 -0.97 1.95
N LYS A 274 3.58 0.10 2.75
CA LYS A 274 4.67 0.60 3.61
C LYS A 274 4.69 -0.12 4.95
N SER A 275 5.88 -0.49 5.41
CA SER A 275 6.08 -1.14 6.71
C SER A 275 5.94 -0.16 7.87
N LEU A 276 5.84 -0.70 9.08
CA LEU A 276 5.93 0.09 10.31
C LEU A 276 7.16 1.01 10.36
N LEU A 277 8.32 0.52 9.91
CA LEU A 277 9.57 1.28 9.92
C LEU A 277 9.54 2.44 8.93
N GLU A 278 8.99 2.21 7.74
CA GLU A 278 8.82 3.25 6.74
C GLU A 278 7.85 4.34 7.24
N CYS A 279 6.74 3.93 7.88
CA CYS A 279 5.80 4.85 8.51
C CYS A 279 6.44 5.66 9.64
N ALA A 280 7.23 5.03 10.51
CA ALA A 280 7.91 5.75 11.59
C ALA A 280 8.95 6.73 11.05
N ARG A 281 9.69 6.35 10.00
CA ARG A 281 10.60 7.27 9.32
C ARG A 281 9.85 8.48 8.75
N ILE A 282 8.68 8.27 8.14
CA ILE A 282 7.82 9.36 7.65
C ILE A 282 7.37 10.27 8.79
N ASN A 283 7.06 9.71 9.96
CA ASN A 283 6.63 10.46 11.13
C ASN A 283 7.78 11.09 11.93
N ALA A 284 9.04 10.82 11.57
CA ALA A 284 10.23 11.13 12.35
C ALA A 284 10.19 10.57 13.79
N ASP A 285 9.70 9.34 13.91
CA ASP A 285 9.55 8.62 15.18
C ASP A 285 10.66 7.59 15.33
N ASN A 286 11.23 7.49 16.54
CA ASN A 286 12.07 6.35 16.88
C ASN A 286 11.17 5.16 17.22
N ILE A 287 11.39 4.02 16.57
CA ILE A 287 10.75 2.76 16.98
C ILE A 287 11.70 2.05 17.95
N PRO A 288 11.29 1.81 19.21
CA PRO A 288 12.07 0.94 20.09
C PRO A 288 12.09 -0.48 19.51
N PRO A 289 13.19 -1.24 19.71
CA PRO A 289 13.25 -2.63 19.27
C PRO A 289 12.14 -3.47 19.92
N PRO A 290 11.74 -4.60 19.30
CA PRO A 290 10.76 -5.48 19.92
C PRO A 290 11.17 -5.98 21.30
N ASN A 291 10.24 -5.97 22.26
CA ASN A 291 10.47 -6.52 23.61
C ASN A 291 10.79 -8.03 23.60
N GLU A 292 10.43 -8.74 22.53
CA GLU A 292 10.76 -10.17 22.33
C GLU A 292 12.28 -10.41 22.26
N PHE A 293 13.07 -9.36 22.03
CA PHE A 293 14.50 -9.39 22.15
C PHE A 293 14.92 -8.86 23.52
N GLU A 294 14.76 -9.67 24.57
CA GLU A 294 15.31 -9.36 25.92
C GLU A 294 16.86 -9.28 25.93
N ASP A 295 17.50 -9.57 24.79
CA ASP A 295 18.94 -9.49 24.61
C ASP A 295 19.36 -8.09 24.12
N GLU A 296 20.00 -7.33 25.02
CA GLU A 296 20.57 -6.01 24.74
C GLU A 296 21.53 -6.02 23.52
N ARG A 297 22.18 -7.16 23.21
CA ARG A 297 23.03 -7.30 22.01
C ARG A 297 22.21 -7.11 20.73
N ILE A 298 20.98 -7.63 20.71
CA ILE A 298 20.10 -7.59 19.53
C ILE A 298 19.57 -6.17 19.32
N GLU A 299 19.15 -5.50 20.39
CA GLU A 299 18.74 -4.08 20.35
C GLU A 299 19.85 -3.20 19.77
N ARG A 300 21.08 -3.34 20.29
CA ARG A 300 22.24 -2.56 19.79
C ARG A 300 22.53 -2.87 18.32
N LEU A 301 22.38 -4.13 17.90
CA LEU A 301 22.56 -4.53 16.51
C LEU A 301 21.49 -3.95 15.59
N ILE A 302 20.21 -3.95 16.01
CA ILE A 302 19.10 -3.32 15.27
C ILE A 302 19.36 -1.82 15.10
N LEU A 303 19.70 -1.13 16.20
CA LEU A 303 20.02 0.29 16.16
C LEU A 303 21.20 0.57 15.22
N ALA A 304 22.25 -0.24 15.29
CA ALA A 304 23.42 -0.12 14.41
C ALA A 304 23.06 -0.30 12.92
N ILE A 305 22.18 -1.26 12.60
CA ILE A 305 21.66 -1.48 11.24
C ILE A 305 20.83 -0.28 10.78
N GLN A 306 19.99 0.27 11.65
CA GLN A 306 19.12 1.41 11.34
C GLN A 306 19.90 2.72 11.11
N VAL A 307 20.95 2.98 11.89
CA VAL A 307 21.84 4.14 11.69
C VAL A 307 22.92 3.90 10.64
N ASN A 308 22.98 2.67 10.11
CA ASN A 308 23.88 2.25 9.05
C ASN A 308 25.37 2.37 9.41
N ASP A 309 25.72 2.09 10.66
CA ASP A 309 27.10 2.12 11.16
C ASP A 309 27.74 0.72 11.03
N ALA A 310 28.50 0.52 9.95
CA ALA A 310 29.09 -0.78 9.63
C ALA A 310 30.05 -1.28 10.71
N ASP A 311 30.85 -0.41 11.31
CA ASP A 311 31.82 -0.81 12.35
C ASP A 311 31.08 -1.30 13.60
N VAL A 312 29.99 -0.63 13.97
CA VAL A 312 29.16 -1.05 15.10
C VAL A 312 28.40 -2.33 14.78
N VAL A 313 27.85 -2.49 13.58
CA VAL A 313 27.18 -3.72 13.16
C VAL A 313 28.14 -4.91 13.25
N VAL A 314 29.33 -4.79 12.69
CA VAL A 314 30.37 -5.84 12.74
C VAL A 314 30.77 -6.15 14.18
N SER A 315 31.01 -5.11 14.97
CA SER A 315 31.34 -5.26 16.39
C SER A 315 30.23 -5.95 17.18
N GLN A 316 28.96 -5.65 16.92
CA GLN A 316 27.84 -6.35 17.57
C GLN A 316 27.69 -7.78 17.06
N LEU A 317 27.81 -8.03 15.76
CA LEU A 317 27.69 -9.37 15.19
C LEU A 317 28.74 -10.34 15.73
N SER A 318 29.97 -9.87 15.94
CA SER A 318 31.06 -10.66 16.53
C SER A 318 30.75 -11.17 17.95
N ARG A 319 29.69 -10.64 18.60
CA ARG A 319 29.24 -11.07 19.93
C ARG A 319 28.20 -12.19 19.90
N PHE A 320 27.76 -12.60 18.72
CA PHE A 320 26.85 -13.72 18.50
C PHE A 320 27.64 -14.94 18.01
N THR A 321 27.24 -16.12 18.47
CA THR A 321 27.68 -17.42 17.92
C THR A 321 27.19 -17.59 16.49
N ALA A 322 27.79 -18.51 15.73
CA ALA A 322 27.37 -18.78 14.35
C ALA A 322 25.89 -19.23 14.29
N GLU A 323 25.43 -20.03 15.25
CA GLU A 323 24.04 -20.45 15.37
C GLU A 323 23.10 -19.29 15.68
N GLU A 324 23.49 -18.37 16.58
CA GLU A 324 22.71 -17.16 16.87
C GLU A 324 22.64 -16.22 15.67
N GLN A 325 23.76 -16.00 14.96
CA GLN A 325 23.80 -15.21 13.74
C GLN A 325 22.88 -15.84 12.68
N TRP A 326 22.92 -17.15 12.52
CA TRP A 326 22.03 -17.87 11.62
C TRP A 326 20.54 -17.70 12.00
N ALA A 327 20.22 -17.81 13.29
CA ALA A 327 18.86 -17.56 13.78
C ALA A 327 18.42 -16.11 13.54
N LEU A 328 19.33 -15.13 13.69
CA LEU A 328 19.07 -13.72 13.38
C LEU A 328 18.84 -13.50 11.88
N ILE A 329 19.67 -14.05 11.00
CA ILE A 329 19.51 -13.93 9.53
C ILE A 329 18.17 -14.49 9.07
N ASN A 330 17.73 -15.61 9.66
CA ASN A 330 16.46 -16.24 9.33
C ASN A 330 15.27 -15.66 10.11
N ASN A 331 15.50 -14.70 11.00
CA ASN A 331 14.43 -13.96 11.65
C ASN A 331 13.87 -12.94 10.63
N PRO A 332 12.58 -13.02 10.27
CA PRO A 332 11.99 -12.16 9.24
C PRO A 332 12.13 -10.65 9.51
N PHE A 333 12.20 -10.24 10.77
CA PHE A 333 12.40 -8.84 11.15
C PHE A 333 13.84 -8.39 10.88
N PHE A 334 14.82 -9.20 11.27
CA PHE A 334 16.23 -8.91 10.99
C PHE A 334 16.52 -8.93 9.50
N GLU A 335 15.95 -9.91 8.79
CA GLU A 335 15.97 -9.97 7.35
C GLU A 335 15.45 -8.66 6.74
N TYR A 336 14.26 -8.23 7.14
CA TYR A 336 13.69 -6.97 6.66
C TYR A 336 14.62 -5.78 6.94
N LEU A 337 15.15 -5.66 8.17
CA LEU A 337 16.07 -4.59 8.54
C LEU A 337 17.35 -4.59 7.71
N LEU A 338 17.93 -5.77 7.48
CA LEU A 338 19.17 -5.96 6.76
C LEU A 338 19.02 -5.52 5.30
N TYR A 339 18.05 -6.07 4.58
CA TYR A 339 17.90 -5.77 3.17
C TYR A 339 17.43 -4.33 2.91
N GLN A 340 16.65 -3.74 3.82
CA GLN A 340 16.12 -2.39 3.63
C GLN A 340 17.08 -1.28 4.08
N ASN A 341 17.88 -1.49 5.13
CA ASN A 341 18.63 -0.39 5.76
C ASN A 341 20.14 -0.59 5.83
N ALA A 342 20.64 -1.82 5.76
CA ALA A 342 22.06 -2.07 5.97
C ALA A 342 22.91 -1.70 4.74
N THR A 343 24.11 -1.13 4.96
CA THR A 343 25.12 -0.96 3.90
C THR A 343 25.49 -2.30 3.30
N LEU A 344 26.02 -2.25 2.08
CA LEU A 344 26.69 -3.39 1.46
C LEU A 344 27.75 -4.01 2.38
N THR A 345 28.53 -3.19 3.10
CA THR A 345 29.54 -3.66 4.05
C THR A 345 28.94 -4.48 5.18
N CYS A 346 27.83 -4.05 5.77
CA CYS A 346 27.13 -4.83 6.78
C CYS A 346 26.65 -6.17 6.21
N LEU A 347 26.11 -6.16 4.99
CA LEU A 347 25.51 -7.33 4.36
C LEU A 347 26.55 -8.37 3.95
N GLN A 348 27.78 -7.95 3.63
CA GLN A 348 28.89 -8.87 3.34
C GLN A 348 29.19 -9.83 4.51
N TYR A 349 28.93 -9.44 5.75
CA TYR A 349 29.10 -10.31 6.93
C TYR A 349 28.02 -11.37 7.09
N PHE A 350 26.88 -11.19 6.42
CA PHE A 350 25.78 -12.16 6.43
C PHE A 350 25.77 -13.07 5.20
N LEU A 351 26.70 -12.85 4.26
CA LEU A 351 26.92 -13.78 3.16
C LEU A 351 27.81 -14.93 3.65
N PRO A 352 27.56 -16.17 3.20
CA PRO A 352 28.38 -17.32 3.58
C PRO A 352 29.87 -17.06 3.29
N GLU A 353 30.77 -17.47 4.19
CA GLU A 353 32.22 -17.40 3.91
C GLU A 353 32.63 -18.45 2.87
N ASP A 354 32.04 -19.65 2.94
CA ASP A 354 32.23 -20.72 1.98
C ASP A 354 31.09 -20.70 0.96
N LEU A 355 31.38 -20.18 -0.22
CA LEU A 355 30.42 -19.96 -1.30
C LEU A 355 30.47 -21.09 -2.32
N ASP A 356 31.41 -22.03 -2.21
CA ASP A 356 31.62 -23.05 -3.23
C ASP A 356 30.71 -24.28 -3.04
N ASP A 357 30.09 -24.44 -1.87
CA ASP A 357 29.16 -25.54 -1.59
C ASP A 357 27.70 -25.24 -2.01
N GLU A 358 26.90 -26.30 -2.14
CA GLU A 358 25.50 -26.21 -2.60
C GLU A 358 24.63 -25.39 -1.64
N LEU A 359 24.93 -25.45 -0.34
CA LEU A 359 24.21 -24.76 0.71
C LEU A 359 24.47 -23.25 0.66
N GLY A 360 25.72 -22.84 0.49
CA GLY A 360 26.14 -21.45 0.32
C GLY A 360 25.50 -20.82 -0.90
N GLN A 361 25.48 -21.53 -2.05
CA GLN A 361 24.79 -21.06 -3.26
C GLN A 361 23.27 -20.96 -3.06
N GLU A 362 22.63 -21.90 -2.35
CA GLU A 362 21.20 -21.78 -2.02
C GLU A 362 20.92 -20.55 -1.15
N GLN A 363 21.79 -20.26 -0.18
CA GLN A 363 21.67 -19.09 0.68
C GLN A 363 21.86 -17.79 -0.10
N LEU A 364 22.83 -17.73 -1.01
CA LEU A 364 23.00 -16.59 -1.92
C LEU A 364 21.77 -16.36 -2.78
N LEU A 365 21.14 -17.41 -3.31
CA LEU A 365 19.94 -17.28 -4.13
C LEU A 365 18.72 -16.76 -3.34
N LYS A 366 18.55 -17.21 -2.08
CA LYS A 366 17.54 -16.64 -1.18
C LYS A 366 17.83 -15.18 -0.85
N ALA A 367 19.10 -14.84 -0.61
CA ALA A 367 19.53 -13.48 -0.39
C ALA A 367 19.30 -12.60 -1.62
N LEU A 368 19.50 -13.15 -2.82
CA LEU A 368 19.31 -12.45 -4.08
C LEU A 368 17.85 -12.03 -4.28
N GLU A 369 16.90 -12.95 -4.08
CA GLU A 369 15.47 -12.64 -4.19
C GLU A 369 15.07 -11.50 -3.24
N LYS A 370 15.60 -11.51 -2.01
CA LYS A 370 15.35 -10.47 -1.00
C LYS A 370 15.97 -9.13 -1.40
N ALA A 371 17.20 -9.14 -1.90
CA ALA A 371 17.91 -7.96 -2.41
C ALA A 371 17.14 -7.30 -3.56
N VAL A 372 16.63 -8.11 -4.49
CA VAL A 372 15.79 -7.66 -5.60
C VAL A 372 14.48 -7.04 -5.11
N ASN A 373 13.79 -7.70 -4.18
CA ASN A 373 12.53 -7.19 -3.63
C ASN A 373 12.73 -5.91 -2.80
N ALA A 374 13.94 -5.66 -2.30
CA ALA A 374 14.34 -4.44 -1.61
C ALA A 374 14.88 -3.35 -2.55
N ASP A 375 14.93 -3.58 -3.87
CA ASP A 375 15.48 -2.66 -4.89
C ASP A 375 16.95 -2.24 -4.61
N ARG A 376 17.75 -3.18 -4.08
CA ARG A 376 19.16 -2.97 -3.70
C ARG A 376 20.13 -3.45 -4.77
N ASP A 377 20.28 -2.63 -5.82
CA ASP A 377 21.16 -2.94 -6.96
C ASP A 377 22.62 -3.21 -6.54
N ASP A 378 23.12 -2.51 -5.52
CA ASP A 378 24.46 -2.71 -4.95
C ASP A 378 24.65 -4.12 -4.38
N LEU A 379 23.65 -4.59 -3.63
CA LEU A 379 23.65 -5.93 -3.03
C LEU A 379 23.40 -7.02 -4.07
N VAL A 380 22.48 -6.77 -5.01
CA VAL A 380 22.25 -7.68 -6.14
C VAL A 380 23.54 -7.89 -6.91
N TYR A 381 24.29 -6.84 -7.22
CA TYR A 381 25.59 -6.95 -7.89
C TYR A 381 26.59 -7.82 -7.12
N GLU A 382 26.76 -7.55 -5.82
CA GLU A 382 27.68 -8.30 -4.96
C GLU A 382 27.31 -9.78 -4.87
N ILE A 383 26.03 -10.10 -4.61
CA ILE A 383 25.55 -11.47 -4.53
C ILE A 383 25.76 -12.19 -5.87
N VAL A 384 25.38 -11.55 -6.97
CA VAL A 384 25.52 -12.11 -8.33
C VAL A 384 26.97 -12.37 -8.70
N SER A 385 27.90 -11.52 -8.25
CA SER A 385 29.34 -11.71 -8.48
C SER A 385 29.90 -12.97 -7.81
N LYS A 386 29.22 -13.45 -6.76
CA LYS A 386 29.57 -14.66 -5.97
C LYS A 386 28.81 -15.91 -6.40
N LEU A 387 27.82 -15.79 -7.29
CA LEU A 387 27.10 -16.94 -7.83
C LEU A 387 27.96 -17.70 -8.85
N ASN A 388 28.01 -19.02 -8.70
CA ASN A 388 28.65 -19.90 -9.68
C ASN A 388 27.71 -20.24 -10.85
N GLU A 389 28.25 -20.90 -11.90
CA GLU A 389 27.48 -21.25 -13.11
C GLU A 389 26.27 -22.14 -12.81
N HIS A 390 26.38 -23.04 -11.83
CA HIS A 390 25.30 -23.97 -11.46
C HIS A 390 24.13 -23.24 -10.81
N ALA A 391 24.40 -22.22 -9.98
CA ALA A 391 23.36 -21.46 -9.31
C ALA A 391 22.49 -20.65 -10.28
N VAL A 392 23.06 -20.16 -11.38
CA VAL A 392 22.33 -19.39 -12.41
C VAL A 392 21.26 -20.21 -13.11
N GLY A 393 21.44 -21.53 -13.22
CA GLY A 393 20.45 -22.45 -13.81
C GLY A 393 19.31 -22.87 -12.86
N ARG A 394 19.37 -22.47 -11.57
CA ARG A 394 18.39 -22.88 -10.55
C ARG A 394 17.09 -22.07 -10.65
N LEU A 395 16.01 -22.66 -10.13
CA LEU A 395 14.68 -22.04 -10.12
C LEU A 395 14.67 -20.75 -9.30
N GLU A 396 15.42 -20.69 -8.21
CA GLU A 396 15.50 -19.54 -7.30
C GLU A 396 16.13 -18.32 -8.00
N PHE A 397 17.13 -18.53 -8.86
CA PHE A 397 17.67 -17.45 -9.70
C PHE A 397 16.61 -16.91 -10.66
N LEU A 398 15.82 -17.79 -11.27
CA LEU A 398 14.70 -17.39 -12.12
C LEU A 398 13.61 -16.64 -11.36
N LEU A 399 13.30 -17.03 -10.13
CA LEU A 399 12.36 -16.32 -9.27
C LEU A 399 12.86 -14.92 -8.94
N ALA A 400 14.15 -14.78 -8.60
CA ALA A 400 14.77 -13.49 -8.36
C ALA A 400 14.80 -12.62 -9.63
N LEU A 401 15.17 -13.17 -10.78
CA LEU A 401 15.11 -12.46 -12.06
C LEU A 401 13.68 -12.02 -12.38
N ASN A 402 12.70 -12.88 -12.16
CA ASN A 402 11.29 -12.56 -12.38
C ASN A 402 10.78 -11.44 -11.46
N ALA A 403 11.19 -11.43 -10.19
CA ALA A 403 10.93 -10.33 -9.28
C ALA A 403 11.60 -9.04 -9.78
N ALA A 404 12.84 -9.13 -10.25
CA ALA A 404 13.61 -7.99 -10.74
C ALA A 404 13.00 -7.37 -11.99
N MET A 405 12.36 -8.18 -12.85
CA MET A 405 11.61 -7.68 -14.01
C MET A 405 10.47 -6.73 -13.62
N SER A 406 9.96 -6.87 -12.39
CA SER A 406 8.91 -6.02 -11.82
C SER A 406 9.46 -4.85 -11.01
N ALA A 407 10.75 -4.88 -10.65
CA ALA A 407 11.40 -3.83 -9.89
C ALA A 407 11.78 -2.63 -10.77
N LYS A 408 11.94 -1.46 -10.16
CA LYS A 408 12.29 -0.21 -10.85
C LYS A 408 13.80 -0.04 -11.04
N GLY A 409 14.63 -0.69 -10.23
CA GLY A 409 16.08 -0.62 -10.30
C GLY A 409 16.73 -1.36 -11.47
N ASN A 410 18.05 -1.45 -11.42
CA ASN A 410 18.92 -2.11 -12.41
C ASN A 410 19.12 -3.60 -12.13
N SER A 411 18.53 -4.13 -11.07
CA SER A 411 18.63 -5.52 -10.65
C SER A 411 18.36 -6.51 -11.81
N ALA A 412 17.36 -6.24 -12.65
CA ALA A 412 17.08 -7.08 -13.82
C ALA A 412 18.22 -7.08 -14.83
N LEU A 413 18.84 -5.92 -15.08
CA LEU A 413 19.97 -5.79 -16.00
C LEU A 413 21.19 -6.57 -15.50
N ILE A 414 21.49 -6.47 -14.21
CA ILE A 414 22.59 -7.21 -13.56
C ILE A 414 22.38 -8.71 -13.72
N LEU A 415 21.16 -9.19 -13.42
CA LEU A 415 20.82 -10.61 -13.52
C LEU A 415 20.84 -11.12 -14.96
N LEU A 416 20.33 -10.35 -15.92
CA LEU A 416 20.39 -10.68 -17.34
C LEU A 416 21.83 -10.72 -17.86
N GLN A 417 22.70 -9.80 -17.41
CA GLN A 417 24.11 -9.81 -17.79
C GLN A 417 24.81 -11.07 -17.27
N LYS A 418 24.58 -11.47 -16.02
CA LYS A 418 25.11 -12.72 -15.48
C LYS A 418 24.60 -13.93 -16.28
N LEU A 419 23.31 -13.94 -16.63
CA LEU A 419 22.70 -14.99 -17.44
C LEU A 419 23.38 -15.18 -18.81
N GLU A 420 23.71 -14.06 -19.46
CA GLU A 420 24.41 -14.04 -20.74
C GLU A 420 25.86 -14.50 -20.63
N GLN A 421 26.57 -14.11 -19.56
CA GLN A 421 27.95 -14.51 -19.31
C GLN A 421 28.10 -16.03 -19.14
N GLU A 422 27.14 -16.67 -18.48
CA GLU A 422 27.14 -18.11 -18.26
C GLU A 422 26.53 -18.90 -19.45
N PHE A 423 26.26 -18.24 -20.58
CA PHE A 423 25.71 -18.82 -21.82
C PHE A 423 24.44 -19.66 -21.64
N TYR A 424 23.60 -19.31 -20.66
CA TYR A 424 22.42 -20.10 -20.35
C TYR A 424 21.27 -19.79 -21.32
N SER A 425 20.88 -20.77 -22.13
CA SER A 425 19.75 -20.64 -23.06
C SER A 425 18.46 -21.11 -22.41
N TYR A 426 17.59 -20.17 -22.04
CA TYR A 426 16.23 -20.51 -21.59
C TYR A 426 15.30 -20.79 -22.77
N ARG A 427 14.27 -21.60 -22.48
CA ARG A 427 13.17 -21.83 -23.42
C ARG A 427 12.42 -20.51 -23.67
N ALA A 428 11.83 -20.41 -24.86
CA ALA A 428 11.07 -19.22 -25.26
C ALA A 428 9.94 -18.86 -24.27
N GLU A 429 9.34 -19.85 -23.59
CA GLU A 429 8.28 -19.61 -22.61
C GLU A 429 8.78 -18.86 -21.37
N THR A 430 10.01 -19.15 -20.89
CA THR A 430 10.60 -18.46 -19.75
C THR A 430 10.89 -17.01 -20.10
N TRP A 431 11.52 -16.77 -21.26
CA TRP A 431 11.79 -15.43 -21.77
C TRP A 431 10.51 -14.60 -21.88
N LEU A 432 9.44 -15.21 -22.39
CA LEU A 432 8.19 -14.50 -22.54
C LEU A 432 7.51 -14.19 -21.19
N THR A 433 7.63 -15.09 -20.21
CA THR A 433 7.12 -14.85 -18.86
C THR A 433 7.80 -13.64 -18.22
N LEU A 434 9.12 -13.57 -18.33
CA LEU A 434 9.92 -12.44 -17.84
C LEU A 434 9.56 -11.13 -18.58
N LEU A 435 9.43 -11.19 -19.91
CA LEU A 435 9.09 -10.04 -20.75
C LEU A 435 7.69 -9.51 -20.43
N LYS A 436 6.74 -10.43 -20.21
CA LYS A 436 5.37 -10.11 -19.79
C LYS A 436 5.35 -9.34 -18.47
N ASN A 437 6.17 -9.72 -17.49
CA ASN A 437 6.27 -9.01 -16.22
C ASN A 437 6.89 -7.63 -16.37
N ALA A 438 7.88 -7.46 -17.25
CA ALA A 438 8.42 -6.14 -17.59
C ALA A 438 7.34 -5.22 -18.18
N PHE A 439 6.52 -5.74 -19.11
CA PHE A 439 5.40 -5.01 -19.70
C PHE A 439 4.34 -4.63 -18.67
N TYR A 440 3.94 -5.55 -17.78
CA TYR A 440 2.95 -5.27 -16.74
C TYR A 440 3.33 -4.12 -15.83
N ASN A 441 4.63 -3.98 -15.55
CA ASN A 441 5.14 -2.94 -14.66
C ASN A 441 5.58 -1.67 -15.40
N GLY A 442 5.46 -1.62 -16.73
CA GLY A 442 5.88 -0.47 -17.53
C GLY A 442 7.40 -0.22 -17.49
N ALA A 443 8.21 -1.23 -17.19
CA ALA A 443 9.66 -1.11 -17.04
C ALA A 443 10.39 -1.18 -18.40
N LEU A 444 10.43 -0.07 -19.13
CA LEU A 444 10.99 -0.01 -20.49
C LEU A 444 12.46 -0.43 -20.57
N HIS A 445 13.29 -0.03 -19.61
CA HIS A 445 14.70 -0.43 -19.56
C HIS A 445 14.87 -1.94 -19.43
N ASN A 446 13.98 -2.60 -18.68
CA ASN A 446 13.99 -4.06 -18.53
C ASN A 446 13.55 -4.75 -19.83
N VAL A 447 12.53 -4.22 -20.52
CA VAL A 447 12.12 -4.71 -21.84
C VAL A 447 13.29 -4.59 -22.84
N GLN A 448 13.98 -3.45 -22.84
CA GLN A 448 15.16 -3.20 -23.68
C GLN A 448 16.28 -4.19 -23.42
N ALA A 449 16.62 -4.43 -22.14
CA ALA A 449 17.67 -5.36 -21.75
C ALA A 449 17.38 -6.80 -22.21
N MET A 450 16.11 -7.22 -22.13
CA MET A 450 15.69 -8.56 -22.54
C MET A 450 15.65 -8.77 -24.04
N ALA A 451 15.30 -7.72 -24.80
CA ALA A 451 15.09 -7.77 -26.23
C ALA A 451 16.31 -7.33 -27.05
N LYS A 452 17.53 -7.55 -26.52
CA LYS A 452 18.80 -7.45 -27.27
C LYS A 452 18.77 -8.26 -28.58
N GLU A 453 18.06 -9.39 -28.56
CA GLU A 453 17.68 -10.16 -29.74
C GLU A 453 16.25 -9.78 -30.14
N PRO A 454 16.05 -9.05 -31.25
CA PRO A 454 14.72 -8.64 -31.70
C PRO A 454 13.77 -9.83 -31.91
N GLU A 455 14.30 -11.03 -32.18
CA GLU A 455 13.53 -12.27 -32.28
C GLU A 455 12.58 -12.51 -31.10
N ARG A 456 13.02 -12.13 -29.90
CA ARG A 456 12.29 -12.40 -28.64
C ARG A 456 10.98 -11.63 -28.56
N LEU A 457 10.87 -10.49 -29.26
CA LEU A 457 9.64 -9.70 -29.32
C LEU A 457 8.51 -10.40 -30.10
N PHE A 458 8.84 -11.39 -30.92
CA PHE A 458 7.87 -12.13 -31.74
C PHE A 458 7.34 -13.40 -31.08
N PHE A 459 7.85 -13.77 -29.89
CA PHE A 459 7.36 -14.91 -29.11
C PHE A 459 5.90 -14.72 -28.67
N LYS A 460 5.20 -15.83 -28.45
CA LYS A 460 3.79 -15.86 -28.06
C LYS A 460 3.57 -16.64 -26.78
N ASP A 461 2.66 -16.16 -25.95
CA ASP A 461 2.29 -16.89 -24.73
C ASP A 461 1.20 -17.91 -25.04
N GLY A 462 0.79 -18.68 -24.03
CA GLY A 462 -0.29 -19.65 -24.18
C GLY A 462 -1.63 -19.03 -24.63
N ALA A 463 -1.80 -17.71 -24.49
CA ALA A 463 -2.96 -16.97 -24.95
C ALA A 463 -2.71 -16.21 -26.27
N GLY A 464 -1.56 -16.41 -26.91
CA GLY A 464 -1.20 -15.80 -28.19
C GLY A 464 -0.74 -14.35 -28.11
N PHE A 465 -0.47 -13.81 -26.91
CA PHE A 465 0.08 -12.45 -26.78
C PHE A 465 1.54 -12.42 -27.19
N ASN A 466 1.90 -11.40 -27.98
CA ASN A 466 3.28 -11.08 -28.33
C ASN A 466 3.67 -9.75 -27.66
N ALA A 467 4.92 -9.30 -27.83
CA ALA A 467 5.40 -8.08 -27.19
C ALA A 467 4.56 -6.84 -27.55
N LEU A 468 4.10 -6.71 -28.80
CA LEU A 468 3.26 -5.59 -29.23
C LEU A 468 1.90 -5.60 -28.50
N HIS A 469 1.26 -6.76 -28.37
CA HIS A 469 0.02 -6.88 -27.60
C HIS A 469 0.21 -6.48 -26.13
N LEU A 470 1.31 -6.93 -25.51
CA LEU A 470 1.62 -6.63 -24.11
C LEU A 470 1.96 -5.15 -23.90
N ALA A 471 2.73 -4.55 -24.79
CA ALA A 471 3.07 -3.13 -24.77
C ALA A 471 1.83 -2.25 -24.86
N ILE A 472 0.90 -2.56 -25.78
CA ILE A 472 -0.32 -1.77 -25.94
C ILE A 472 -1.24 -1.88 -24.72
N ARG A 473 -1.28 -3.08 -24.11
CA ARG A 473 -2.18 -3.35 -22.99
C ARG A 473 -1.67 -2.82 -21.65
N HIS A 474 -0.35 -2.81 -21.46
CA HIS A 474 0.27 -2.56 -20.15
C HIS A 474 1.39 -1.51 -20.16
N GLY A 475 2.01 -1.25 -21.31
CA GLY A 475 3.06 -0.26 -21.46
C GLY A 475 2.54 1.16 -21.56
N ASN A 476 3.46 2.11 -21.45
CA ASN A 476 3.23 3.50 -21.82
C ASN A 476 3.44 3.72 -23.34
N GLU A 477 3.12 4.91 -23.84
CA GLU A 477 3.25 5.24 -25.27
C GLU A 477 4.70 5.06 -25.77
N GLU A 478 5.68 5.47 -24.95
CA GLU A 478 7.11 5.32 -25.23
C GLU A 478 7.53 3.85 -25.44
N MET A 479 7.02 2.95 -24.61
CA MET A 479 7.28 1.52 -24.71
C MET A 479 6.69 0.91 -25.98
N VAL A 480 5.49 1.32 -26.38
CA VAL A 480 4.88 0.84 -27.63
C VAL A 480 5.69 1.34 -28.84
N GLU A 481 6.09 2.61 -28.84
CA GLU A 481 6.95 3.17 -29.90
C GLU A 481 8.28 2.43 -30.00
N TRP A 482 8.91 2.15 -28.86
CA TRP A 482 10.15 1.41 -28.83
C TRP A 482 9.98 -0.01 -29.40
N VAL A 483 8.95 -0.75 -28.96
CA VAL A 483 8.66 -2.10 -29.49
C VAL A 483 8.39 -2.07 -30.99
N LEU A 484 7.62 -1.10 -31.48
CA LEU A 484 7.38 -0.91 -32.91
C LEU A 484 8.68 -0.66 -33.68
N SER A 485 9.58 0.17 -33.14
CA SER A 485 10.88 0.46 -33.77
C SER A 485 11.75 -0.79 -33.91
N GLN A 486 11.78 -1.65 -32.88
CA GLN A 486 12.56 -2.88 -32.91
C GLN A 486 11.94 -3.92 -33.84
N MET A 487 10.62 -4.07 -33.83
CA MET A 487 9.92 -4.99 -34.72
C MET A 487 9.99 -4.54 -36.19
N ALA A 488 10.06 -3.23 -36.46
CA ALA A 488 10.16 -2.68 -37.81
C ALA A 488 11.48 -3.04 -38.53
N ILE A 489 12.51 -3.49 -37.80
CA ILE A 489 13.72 -4.09 -38.38
C ILE A 489 13.37 -5.32 -39.21
N ARG A 490 12.24 -5.97 -38.91
CA ARG A 490 11.67 -7.13 -39.61
C ARG A 490 10.24 -6.82 -40.07
N PRO A 491 10.07 -6.06 -41.16
CA PRO A 491 8.77 -5.51 -41.56
C PRO A 491 7.69 -6.59 -41.76
N LYS A 492 8.06 -7.74 -42.32
CA LYS A 492 7.12 -8.84 -42.58
C LYS A 492 6.56 -9.41 -41.28
N GLU A 493 7.43 -9.64 -40.31
CA GLU A 493 7.10 -10.16 -38.99
C GLU A 493 6.26 -9.13 -38.22
N LEU A 494 6.64 -7.85 -38.22
CA LEU A 494 5.84 -6.77 -37.60
C LEU A 494 4.40 -6.77 -38.13
N VAL A 495 4.24 -6.73 -39.46
CA VAL A 495 2.91 -6.70 -40.07
C VAL A 495 2.13 -7.96 -39.70
N THR A 496 2.75 -9.13 -39.83
CA THR A 496 2.09 -10.40 -39.49
C THR A 496 1.65 -10.41 -38.02
N LYS A 497 2.54 -10.03 -37.09
CA LYS A 497 2.27 -9.99 -35.65
C LYS A 497 1.23 -8.95 -35.23
N ALA A 498 1.09 -7.85 -35.96
CA ALA A 498 0.07 -6.85 -35.69
C ALA A 498 -1.35 -7.38 -35.99
N PHE A 499 -1.50 -8.25 -36.99
CA PHE A 499 -2.79 -8.87 -37.35
C PHE A 499 -3.08 -10.21 -36.67
N GLU A 500 -2.07 -10.82 -36.06
CA GLU A 500 -2.27 -12.06 -35.31
C GLU A 500 -3.28 -11.86 -34.18
N ARG A 501 -4.28 -12.75 -34.13
CA ARG A 501 -5.29 -12.74 -33.06
C ARG A 501 -4.80 -13.54 -31.86
N THR A 502 -5.03 -12.99 -30.68
CA THR A 502 -4.91 -13.70 -29.40
C THR A 502 -6.01 -14.76 -29.25
N ALA A 503 -5.95 -15.56 -28.19
CA ALA A 503 -7.01 -16.48 -27.79
C ALA A 503 -8.38 -15.78 -27.56
N TYR A 504 -8.36 -14.46 -27.37
CA TYR A 504 -9.56 -13.63 -27.25
C TYR A 504 -10.10 -13.15 -28.60
N GLY A 505 -9.49 -13.55 -29.71
CA GLY A 505 -9.86 -13.10 -31.05
C GLY A 505 -9.47 -11.66 -31.35
N LEU A 506 -8.70 -10.98 -30.49
CA LEU A 506 -8.27 -9.59 -30.65
C LEU A 506 -6.85 -9.51 -31.21
N ASN A 507 -6.61 -8.59 -32.15
CA ASN A 507 -5.28 -8.27 -32.67
C ASN A 507 -4.73 -6.95 -32.07
N ALA A 508 -3.52 -6.52 -32.47
CA ALA A 508 -2.88 -5.33 -31.91
C ALA A 508 -3.71 -4.05 -32.09
N PHE A 509 -4.40 -3.88 -33.23
CA PHE A 509 -5.27 -2.74 -33.48
C PHE A 509 -6.51 -2.74 -32.57
N ASP A 510 -7.07 -3.92 -32.31
CA ASP A 510 -8.18 -4.05 -31.36
C ASP A 510 -7.73 -3.69 -29.94
N TYR A 511 -6.55 -4.14 -29.51
CA TYR A 511 -5.98 -3.71 -28.23
C TYR A 511 -5.73 -2.21 -28.18
N ALA A 512 -5.22 -1.60 -29.26
CA ALA A 512 -4.97 -0.15 -29.31
C ALA A 512 -6.27 0.64 -29.18
N ARG A 513 -7.38 0.13 -29.74
CA ARG A 513 -8.71 0.72 -29.60
C ARG A 513 -9.25 0.65 -28.17
N LEU A 514 -8.88 -0.41 -27.43
CA LEU A 514 -9.38 -0.67 -26.08
C LEU A 514 -8.58 0.06 -25.01
N TYR A 515 -7.26 0.15 -25.17
CA TYR A 515 -6.34 0.60 -24.13
C TYR A 515 -5.53 1.85 -24.52
N GLY A 516 -5.45 2.20 -25.81
CA GLY A 516 -4.63 3.30 -26.31
C GLY A 516 -5.42 4.56 -26.65
N GLU A 517 -4.77 5.72 -26.45
CA GLU A 517 -5.24 7.01 -26.94
C GLU A 517 -5.21 7.10 -28.48
N GLU A 518 -5.94 8.07 -29.05
CA GLU A 518 -6.00 8.26 -30.51
C GLU A 518 -4.62 8.51 -31.13
N SER A 519 -3.71 9.19 -30.40
CA SER A 519 -2.33 9.41 -30.83
C SER A 519 -1.59 8.09 -31.02
N LEU A 520 -1.68 7.19 -30.04
CA LEU A 520 -1.01 5.89 -30.06
C LEU A 520 -1.58 5.00 -31.18
N GLN A 521 -2.89 5.01 -31.38
CA GLN A 521 -3.55 4.28 -32.48
C GLN A 521 -3.00 4.73 -33.85
N LYS A 522 -2.86 6.06 -34.05
CA LYS A 522 -2.27 6.62 -35.28
C LYS A 522 -0.82 6.20 -35.48
N LYS A 523 -0.02 6.16 -34.40
CA LYS A 523 1.38 5.71 -34.44
C LYS A 523 1.50 4.25 -34.83
N ILE A 524 0.73 3.36 -34.20
CA ILE A 524 0.70 1.92 -34.55
C ILE A 524 0.29 1.74 -36.02
N LEU A 525 -0.78 2.43 -36.46
CA LEU A 525 -1.22 2.38 -37.85
C LEU A 525 -0.12 2.86 -38.82
N ALA A 526 0.52 3.99 -38.53
CA ALA A 526 1.57 4.55 -39.36
C ALA A 526 2.78 3.60 -39.47
N SER A 527 3.25 3.05 -38.34
CA SER A 527 4.38 2.12 -38.31
C SER A 527 4.08 0.82 -39.07
N VAL A 528 2.92 0.21 -38.85
CA VAL A 528 2.53 -1.03 -39.54
C VAL A 528 2.28 -0.80 -41.04
N THR A 529 1.69 0.34 -41.41
CA THR A 529 1.50 0.71 -42.83
C THR A 529 2.83 0.96 -43.52
N SER A 530 3.75 1.67 -42.87
CA SER A 530 5.09 1.90 -43.40
C SER A 530 5.82 0.57 -43.60
N ALA A 531 5.80 -0.32 -42.61
CA ALA A 531 6.37 -1.66 -42.73
C ALA A 531 5.75 -2.46 -43.88
N PHE A 532 4.42 -2.47 -44.02
CA PHE A 532 3.72 -3.14 -45.12
C PHE A 532 4.12 -2.63 -46.50
N GLN A 533 4.33 -1.31 -46.64
CA GLN A 533 4.76 -0.70 -47.90
C GLN A 533 6.18 -1.13 -48.32
N THR A 534 7.05 -1.49 -47.38
CA THR A 534 8.40 -2.00 -47.68
C THR A 534 8.41 -3.45 -48.18
N LEU A 535 7.29 -4.18 -48.04
CA LEU A 535 7.19 -5.58 -48.45
C LEU A 535 7.12 -5.74 -49.97
N THR A 536 7.73 -6.82 -50.46
CA THR A 536 7.63 -7.21 -51.87
C THR A 536 6.17 -7.50 -52.25
N PRO A 537 5.78 -7.37 -53.53
CA PRO A 537 4.42 -7.69 -53.97
C PRO A 537 3.97 -9.11 -53.57
N THR A 538 4.88 -10.09 -53.63
CA THR A 538 4.61 -11.48 -53.23
C THR A 538 4.33 -11.60 -51.73
N GLU A 539 5.08 -10.88 -50.89
CA GLU A 539 4.83 -10.87 -49.44
C GLU A 539 3.52 -10.17 -49.08
N ARG A 540 3.21 -9.05 -49.75
CA ARG A 540 1.92 -8.35 -49.57
C ARG A 540 0.73 -9.23 -49.97
N ALA A 541 0.85 -10.00 -51.05
CA ALA A 541 -0.19 -10.93 -51.49
C ALA A 541 -0.49 -12.03 -50.46
N ASN A 542 0.48 -12.37 -49.60
CA ASN A 542 0.33 -13.37 -48.54
C ASN A 542 -0.28 -12.80 -47.24
N ILE A 543 -0.52 -11.50 -47.16
CA ILE A 543 -1.15 -10.83 -46.02
C ILE A 543 -2.59 -10.50 -46.45
N PRO A 544 -3.57 -11.39 -46.19
CA PRO A 544 -4.92 -11.19 -46.65
C PRO A 544 -5.52 -9.95 -46.01
N ASP A 545 -6.08 -9.08 -46.86
CA ASP A 545 -7.05 -8.06 -46.46
C ASP A 545 -6.50 -6.98 -45.49
N PHE A 546 -5.26 -6.53 -45.74
CA PHE A 546 -4.63 -5.44 -44.98
C PHE A 546 -5.55 -4.22 -44.85
N GLU A 547 -6.16 -3.79 -45.95
CA GLU A 547 -7.03 -2.61 -45.99
C GLU A 547 -8.32 -2.80 -45.17
N SER A 548 -8.98 -3.96 -45.16
CA SER A 548 -10.18 -4.13 -44.33
C SER A 548 -9.88 -4.22 -42.85
N GLN A 549 -8.70 -4.74 -42.49
CA GLN A 549 -8.32 -4.99 -41.10
C GLN A 549 -7.76 -3.75 -40.40
N ILE A 550 -7.26 -2.77 -41.14
CA ILE A 550 -6.80 -1.47 -40.60
C ILE A 550 -7.88 -0.40 -40.54
N ILE A 551 -9.04 -0.59 -41.20
CA ILE A 551 -10.15 0.36 -41.13
C ILE A 551 -10.63 0.40 -39.68
N PHE A 552 -10.34 1.50 -38.98
CA PHE A 552 -10.98 1.83 -37.72
C PHE A 552 -12.43 2.21 -38.03
N PRO A 553 -13.44 1.38 -37.72
CA PRO A 553 -14.82 1.80 -37.93
C PRO A 553 -15.08 3.02 -37.04
N PRO A 554 -15.60 4.13 -37.58
CA PRO A 554 -15.91 5.30 -36.79
C PRO A 554 -17.21 5.00 -36.03
N ASN A 555 -17.15 4.35 -34.86
CA ASN A 555 -18.34 4.22 -34.02
C ASN A 555 -17.99 3.96 -32.54
N GLY A 556 -18.34 4.92 -31.69
CA GLY A 556 -18.28 4.79 -30.23
C GLY A 556 -19.09 3.61 -29.67
N ILE A 557 -20.05 3.07 -30.44
CA ILE A 557 -20.89 1.93 -30.04
C ILE A 557 -20.07 0.63 -29.93
N GLN A 558 -19.17 0.36 -30.86
CA GLN A 558 -18.33 -0.85 -30.81
C GLN A 558 -17.29 -0.75 -29.67
N ARG A 559 -16.79 0.48 -29.40
CA ARG A 559 -15.96 0.77 -28.22
C ARG A 559 -16.72 0.48 -26.92
N ILE A 560 -17.99 0.88 -26.82
CA ILE A 560 -18.84 0.62 -25.64
C ILE A 560 -19.05 -0.89 -25.44
N TRP A 561 -19.37 -1.63 -26.50
CA TRP A 561 -19.60 -3.08 -26.41
C TRP A 561 -18.32 -3.86 -26.06
N SER A 562 -17.19 -3.53 -26.69
CA SER A 562 -15.93 -4.20 -26.37
C SER A 562 -15.42 -3.82 -24.97
N ASN A 563 -15.64 -2.58 -24.52
CA ASN A 563 -15.36 -2.19 -23.13
C ASN A 563 -16.25 -2.92 -22.13
N LEU A 564 -17.53 -3.13 -22.45
CA LEU A 564 -18.46 -3.89 -21.62
C LEU A 564 -18.04 -5.37 -21.52
N ILE A 565 -17.76 -6.01 -22.66
CA ILE A 565 -17.31 -7.41 -22.71
C ILE A 565 -15.98 -7.59 -21.97
N ASN A 566 -15.03 -6.66 -22.11
CA ASN A 566 -13.78 -6.71 -21.37
C ASN A 566 -13.97 -6.50 -19.87
N LYS A 567 -14.82 -5.56 -19.44
CA LYS A 567 -15.14 -5.38 -18.02
C LYS A 567 -15.81 -6.62 -17.44
N LEU A 568 -16.70 -7.27 -18.18
CA LEU A 568 -17.33 -8.53 -17.78
C LEU A 568 -16.32 -9.68 -17.72
N SER A 569 -15.40 -9.76 -18.68
CA SER A 569 -14.32 -10.76 -18.69
C SER A 569 -13.31 -10.55 -17.56
N GLN A 570 -12.87 -9.31 -17.33
CA GLN A 570 -12.01 -8.95 -16.20
C GLN A 570 -12.70 -9.25 -14.87
N TRP A 571 -13.98 -8.87 -14.72
CA TRP A 571 -14.77 -9.21 -13.55
C TRP A 571 -14.85 -10.73 -13.35
N PHE A 572 -15.13 -11.49 -14.41
CA PHE A 572 -15.17 -12.95 -14.38
C PHE A 572 -13.82 -13.56 -13.96
N TRP A 573 -12.70 -13.11 -14.53
CA TRP A 573 -11.36 -13.60 -14.16
C TRP A 573 -10.95 -13.17 -12.75
N SER A 574 -11.33 -11.98 -12.29
CA SER A 574 -11.16 -11.56 -10.90
C SER A 574 -11.95 -12.45 -9.95
N CYS A 575 -13.18 -12.83 -10.30
CA CYS A 575 -13.96 -13.80 -9.54
C CYS A 575 -13.28 -15.18 -9.51
N VAL A 576 -12.75 -15.66 -10.65
CA VAL A 576 -12.01 -16.93 -10.74
C VAL A 576 -10.74 -16.89 -9.88
N HIS A 577 -9.97 -15.79 -9.91
CA HIS A 577 -8.78 -15.60 -9.06
C HIS A 577 -9.14 -15.55 -7.58
N TYR A 578 -10.20 -14.86 -7.20
CA TYR A 578 -10.67 -14.79 -5.82
C TYR A 578 -11.10 -16.19 -5.30
N ILE A 579 -11.78 -16.96 -6.14
CA ILE A 579 -12.13 -18.36 -5.85
C ILE A 579 -10.86 -19.21 -5.71
N ALA A 580 -9.90 -19.08 -6.61
CA ALA A 580 -8.63 -19.81 -6.56
C ALA A 580 -7.78 -19.45 -5.33
N ASP A 581 -7.72 -18.17 -4.94
CA ASP A 581 -7.06 -17.73 -3.70
C ASP A 581 -7.76 -18.31 -2.47
N GLY A 582 -9.10 -18.31 -2.43
CA GLY A 582 -9.89 -18.99 -1.41
C GLY A 582 -9.55 -20.48 -1.29
N PHE A 583 -9.44 -21.19 -2.41
CA PHE A 583 -9.02 -22.60 -2.42
C PHE A 583 -7.57 -22.79 -1.94
N ASN A 584 -6.65 -21.91 -2.30
CA ASN A 584 -5.26 -21.97 -1.82
C ASN A 584 -5.16 -21.72 -0.31
N ARG A 585 -5.94 -20.77 0.23
CA ARG A 585 -6.04 -20.54 1.69
C ARG A 585 -6.59 -21.76 2.43
N ILE A 586 -7.64 -22.39 1.89
CA ILE A 586 -8.20 -23.63 2.44
C ILE A 586 -7.16 -24.76 2.38
N LYS A 587 -6.47 -24.94 1.24
CA LYS A 587 -5.40 -25.93 1.08
C LYS A 587 -4.27 -25.71 2.09
N ASN A 588 -3.81 -24.48 2.26
CA ASN A 588 -2.74 -24.15 3.21
C ASN A 588 -3.15 -24.35 4.67
N ALA A 589 -4.41 -24.03 5.01
CA ALA A 589 -4.99 -24.34 6.31
C ALA A 589 -5.05 -25.87 6.54
N MET A 590 -5.48 -26.65 5.55
CA MET A 590 -5.50 -28.11 5.64
C MET A 590 -4.10 -28.72 5.78
N VAL A 591 -3.10 -28.24 5.04
CA VAL A 591 -1.69 -28.67 5.18
C VAL A 591 -1.15 -28.36 6.58
N SER A 592 -1.50 -27.20 7.14
CA SER A 592 -1.10 -26.82 8.51
C SER A 592 -1.75 -27.72 9.56
N ILE A 593 -3.05 -28.04 9.41
CA ILE A 593 -3.76 -28.99 10.26
C ILE A 593 -3.14 -30.38 10.18
N MET A 594 -2.82 -30.86 8.97
CA MET A 594 -2.19 -32.17 8.77
C MET A 594 -0.80 -32.25 9.38
N LYS A 595 0.01 -31.16 9.29
CA LYS A 595 1.32 -31.08 9.95
C LYS A 595 1.19 -31.14 11.47
N CYS A 596 0.22 -30.45 12.06
CA CYS A 596 -0.04 -30.53 13.50
C CYS A 596 -0.54 -31.92 13.94
N ALA A 597 -1.32 -32.60 13.09
CA ALA A 597 -1.84 -33.94 13.36
C ALA A 597 -0.81 -35.07 13.15
N SER A 598 0.31 -34.80 12.45
CA SER A 598 1.37 -35.77 12.18
C SER A 598 2.51 -35.77 13.21
N LEU A 599 2.43 -34.94 14.25
CA LEU A 599 3.42 -34.95 15.33
C LEU A 599 3.23 -36.20 16.22
N PRO A 600 4.31 -36.92 16.60
CA PRO A 600 4.22 -38.06 17.49
C PRO A 600 3.65 -37.66 18.87
N GLU A 601 2.76 -38.49 19.44
CA GLU A 601 2.15 -38.29 20.76
C GLU A 601 3.17 -38.06 21.91
N GLU A 602 4.44 -38.43 21.71
CA GLU A 602 5.51 -38.30 22.69
C GLU A 602 6.03 -36.86 22.87
N GLU A 603 5.66 -35.90 22.00
CA GLU A 603 6.00 -34.47 22.15
C GLU A 603 4.89 -33.63 22.82
N LEU A 604 3.74 -34.21 23.14
CA LEU A 604 2.66 -33.53 23.86
C LEU A 604 2.86 -33.68 25.38
N MET A 605 3.56 -32.73 25.98
CA MET A 605 3.72 -32.63 27.45
C MET A 605 2.36 -32.70 28.17
N PRO A 606 2.24 -33.50 29.26
CA PRO A 606 1.00 -33.59 30.04
C PRO A 606 0.81 -32.30 30.84
N GLY A 607 0.03 -31.37 30.29
CA GLY A 607 -0.28 -30.10 30.94
C GLY A 607 -0.78 -28.98 30.03
N SER A 608 -0.76 -29.12 28.71
CA SER A 608 -1.34 -28.11 27.82
C SER A 608 -2.85 -28.26 27.74
N THR A 609 -3.56 -27.26 28.27
CA THR A 609 -4.99 -27.06 28.08
C THR A 609 -5.36 -27.23 26.61
N THR A 610 -6.29 -28.15 26.35
CA THR A 610 -6.96 -28.34 25.05
C THR A 610 -7.38 -26.99 24.47
N ALA A 611 -6.63 -26.49 23.48
CA ALA A 611 -7.03 -25.37 22.67
C ALA A 611 -8.22 -25.82 21.80
N LYS A 612 -9.42 -25.52 22.27
CA LYS A 612 -10.65 -25.65 21.49
C LYS A 612 -10.57 -24.59 20.39
N ILE A 613 -10.11 -24.97 19.19
CA ILE A 613 -10.13 -24.09 18.02
C ILE A 613 -11.59 -23.94 17.58
N SER A 614 -12.31 -22.98 18.17
CA SER A 614 -13.61 -22.52 17.68
C SER A 614 -13.38 -21.57 16.50
N LEU A 615 -13.44 -22.10 15.29
CA LEU A 615 -13.57 -21.30 14.07
C LEU A 615 -14.95 -20.64 14.04
N THR A 616 -15.01 -19.39 14.51
CA THR A 616 -16.19 -18.53 14.34
C THR A 616 -16.13 -17.92 12.94
N LEU A 617 -16.69 -18.60 11.95
CA LEU A 617 -17.03 -17.95 10.68
C LEU A 617 -18.19 -16.99 10.94
N ALA A 618 -18.06 -15.74 10.48
CA ALA A 618 -19.16 -14.79 10.52
C ALA A 618 -20.39 -15.40 9.81
N GLN A 619 -21.59 -15.15 10.34
CA GLN A 619 -22.82 -15.82 9.91
C GLN A 619 -23.12 -15.61 8.40
N GLY A 620 -22.66 -14.50 7.82
CA GLY A 620 -22.73 -14.22 6.38
C GLY A 620 -21.84 -15.13 5.52
N ASP A 621 -20.66 -15.52 6.01
CA ASP A 621 -19.72 -16.38 5.27
C ASP A 621 -20.21 -17.84 5.25
N ARG A 622 -20.90 -18.28 6.31
CA ARG A 622 -21.56 -19.59 6.34
C ARG A 622 -22.68 -19.69 5.30
N GLN A 623 -23.51 -18.65 5.16
CA GLN A 623 -24.58 -18.65 4.15
C GLN A 623 -24.01 -18.61 2.73
N THR A 624 -22.96 -17.83 2.50
CA THR A 624 -22.29 -17.72 1.21
C THR A 624 -21.62 -19.04 0.81
N ALA A 625 -20.88 -19.69 1.71
CA ALA A 625 -20.25 -20.99 1.47
C ALA A 625 -21.29 -22.10 1.23
N THR A 626 -22.38 -22.11 2.01
CA THR A 626 -23.48 -23.09 1.86
C THR A 626 -24.21 -22.90 0.53
N THR A 627 -24.38 -21.65 0.09
CA THR A 627 -25.02 -21.33 -1.19
C THR A 627 -24.11 -21.71 -2.35
N ALA A 628 -22.82 -21.41 -2.28
CA ALA A 628 -21.83 -21.79 -3.30
C ALA A 628 -21.73 -23.33 -3.48
N LEU A 629 -21.77 -24.09 -2.39
CA LEU A 629 -21.76 -25.57 -2.41
C LEU A 629 -23.07 -26.15 -3.00
N LYS A 630 -24.22 -25.53 -2.73
CA LYS A 630 -25.50 -25.93 -3.36
C LYS A 630 -25.51 -25.64 -4.85
N THR A 631 -24.96 -24.50 -5.28
CA THR A 631 -24.84 -24.14 -6.69
C THR A 631 -23.85 -25.06 -7.42
N SER A 632 -22.74 -25.47 -6.78
CA SER A 632 -21.79 -26.42 -7.39
C SER A 632 -22.36 -27.84 -7.48
N GLY A 633 -23.20 -28.26 -6.52
CA GLY A 633 -23.94 -29.52 -6.59
C GLY A 633 -24.94 -29.58 -7.74
N PHE A 634 -25.55 -28.44 -8.09
CA PHE A 634 -26.43 -28.32 -9.25
C PHE A 634 -25.67 -28.45 -10.58
N VAL A 635 -24.48 -27.81 -10.67
CA VAL A 635 -23.62 -27.88 -11.87
C VAL A 635 -22.99 -29.27 -12.07
N GLN A 636 -22.72 -30.00 -10.98
CA GLN A 636 -22.25 -31.40 -11.02
C GLN A 636 -23.28 -32.37 -11.62
N GLN A 637 -24.58 -32.08 -11.48
CA GLN A 637 -25.65 -32.94 -11.98
C GLN A 637 -25.89 -32.76 -13.49
N GLU A 638 -25.57 -31.59 -14.07
CA GLU A 638 -25.74 -31.33 -15.50
C GLU A 638 -24.56 -31.78 -16.37
N LEU A 639 -23.33 -31.87 -15.83
CA LEU A 639 -22.12 -32.05 -16.66
C LEU A 639 -21.57 -33.48 -16.75
N GLY A 640 -22.07 -34.45 -15.97
CA GLY A 640 -21.85 -35.88 -16.21
C GLY A 640 -20.38 -36.36 -16.32
N VAL A 641 -19.43 -35.77 -15.60
CA VAL A 641 -18.01 -36.19 -15.61
C VAL A 641 -17.69 -37.01 -14.33
N PRO A 642 -17.15 -38.24 -14.44
CA PRO A 642 -16.76 -39.03 -13.27
C PRO A 642 -15.25 -38.88 -12.97
N ILE A 643 -14.87 -38.69 -11.70
CA ILE A 643 -13.49 -38.84 -11.19
C ILE A 643 -13.53 -39.53 -9.80
N PRO A 644 -12.54 -40.37 -9.44
CA PRO A 644 -12.69 -41.45 -8.47
C PRO A 644 -12.32 -41.11 -7.00
N HIS A 645 -12.93 -41.91 -6.11
CA HIS A 645 -12.67 -42.11 -4.67
C HIS A 645 -12.87 -40.92 -3.71
N SER A 646 -14.07 -40.81 -3.14
CA SER A 646 -14.48 -39.84 -2.10
C SER A 646 -14.64 -40.43 -0.68
N GLU A 647 -14.03 -41.58 -0.39
CA GLU A 647 -14.27 -42.31 0.86
C GLU A 647 -13.68 -41.67 2.14
N VAL A 648 -12.88 -40.61 2.01
CA VAL A 648 -12.22 -39.95 3.15
C VAL A 648 -13.07 -38.83 3.77
N LEU A 649 -14.01 -38.24 3.03
CA LEU A 649 -14.80 -37.08 3.49
C LEU A 649 -16.02 -37.44 4.36
N PHE A 650 -16.52 -38.67 4.30
CA PHE A 650 -17.74 -39.07 5.02
C PHE A 650 -17.50 -39.52 6.47
N LYS A 651 -16.26 -39.88 6.83
CA LYS A 651 -15.93 -40.37 8.19
C LYS A 651 -15.73 -39.26 9.24
N ALA A 652 -15.48 -38.02 8.83
CA ALA A 652 -15.26 -36.91 9.76
C ALA A 652 -16.55 -36.31 10.36
N MET A 653 -17.72 -36.52 9.72
CA MET A 653 -18.99 -35.94 10.17
C MET A 653 -19.83 -36.83 11.11
N THR A 654 -19.43 -38.08 11.34
CA THR A 654 -20.23 -39.05 12.12
C THR A 654 -19.89 -39.12 13.60
N PHE A 655 -18.88 -38.37 14.09
CA PHE A 655 -18.40 -38.48 15.48
C PHE A 655 -18.97 -37.43 16.46
N GLU A 656 -19.74 -36.43 16.03
CA GLU A 656 -20.20 -35.33 16.91
C GLU A 656 -21.68 -35.38 17.34
N THR A 657 -22.44 -36.45 17.07
CA THR A 657 -23.90 -36.48 17.37
C THR A 657 -24.37 -37.54 18.38
N LYS A 658 -23.49 -38.06 19.25
CA LYS A 658 -23.93 -38.89 20.38
C LYS A 658 -23.13 -38.64 21.64
N THR A 659 -23.62 -37.73 22.49
CA THR A 659 -23.55 -37.82 23.96
C THR A 659 -24.26 -36.62 24.59
N GLN A 660 -25.54 -36.77 24.93
CA GLN A 660 -26.19 -36.12 26.08
C GLN A 660 -27.59 -36.72 26.24
N GLU A 661 -27.69 -37.87 26.90
CA GLU A 661 -28.91 -38.27 27.60
C GLU A 661 -28.78 -37.75 29.04
N SER A 662 -29.66 -36.84 29.41
CA SER A 662 -29.76 -36.30 30.77
C SER A 662 -30.82 -37.05 31.57
N GLU A 663 -30.43 -37.49 32.76
CA GLU A 663 -31.36 -37.91 33.81
C GLU A 663 -32.11 -36.68 34.34
N SER A 664 -33.45 -36.79 34.41
CA SER A 664 -34.30 -35.87 35.18
C SER A 664 -34.28 -36.26 36.66
N PRO A 665 -34.59 -35.33 37.59
CA PRO A 665 -35.94 -35.41 38.14
C PRO A 665 -36.62 -34.05 38.48
N HIS A 666 -37.92 -34.06 38.21
CA HIS A 666 -39.03 -33.52 39.01
C HIS A 666 -39.17 -32.04 39.40
N HIS A 667 -40.40 -31.58 39.09
CA HIS A 667 -41.31 -30.68 39.79
C HIS A 667 -41.41 -29.19 39.41
N ASP A 668 -42.51 -28.95 38.69
CA ASP A 668 -43.61 -28.03 39.00
C ASP A 668 -43.56 -26.54 38.61
N SER A 669 -44.37 -26.27 37.57
CA SER A 669 -45.45 -25.30 37.53
C SER A 669 -45.17 -23.84 37.92
N ARG A 670 -45.11 -22.95 36.92
CA ARG A 670 -46.17 -21.95 36.59
C ARG A 670 -45.72 -21.06 35.41
N PRO A 671 -46.66 -20.50 34.62
CA PRO A 671 -46.35 -19.71 33.44
C PRO A 671 -46.40 -18.20 33.70
N GLY A 672 -45.67 -17.40 32.91
CA GLY A 672 -45.96 -15.97 32.78
C GLY A 672 -44.86 -15.10 32.18
N PHE A 673 -45.10 -14.69 30.93
CA PHE A 673 -44.52 -13.59 30.14
C PHE A 673 -43.13 -13.74 29.52
#